data_AF-A0A957ZTZ8-F1
#
_entry.id   AF-A0A957ZTZ8-F1
#
_cell.length_a   1.000
_cell.length_b   1.000
_cell.length_c   1.000
_cell.angle_alpha   90.00
_cell.angle_beta   90.00
_cell.angle_gamma   90.00
#
_symmetry.space_group_name_H-M   'P 1'
#
loop_
_entity.id
_entity.type
_entity.pdbx_description
1 polymer ?
#
loop_
_entity_poly.entity_id
_entity_poly.type
_entity_poly.pdbx_seq_one_letter_code
_entity_poly.pdbx_strand_id
1 'polypeptide(L)'
;MSATRNRPHVSGRGHGLLVCIVILAAILISHQAVHAAPAMVNVQRPSLQGSTGSINQVVTGQNHTCILTSSGDVQCWGRNHAGQLGNGNKTDQTTPVDVVGLASDIVKLTAGDNHTCALTQSGGMKCWGENVGGQIGDGTTTDRTAPVNVTGMTSGVAEIIGGYRHTCAVLTTGAVKCWGTNTYGTLGDGTTTDRTTPQSVSGMNSGAVALAAGGGHTCALMNNGGVKCWGRNNNGQLGDGTKTNRLTPVNVSGLAAGVAAIAAENANTCALTISGGLKCWGRNSDGQVGDGTTTDRTTPVNVSGLTSGVAVLTTLGDAFSCAKTESNGVKCWGDNQYSQVGDGTSTDRSTPVDVSGLGSGVATLAVGDFHACALMATGGLKCWGRNDYGQLGDGTTTQRSQPVDAQISLSGFSCSRQTDMLPADCTVLLDLYASTNGASWSENTGWLEQNVSPCDWYGVVCTGASSNRRVAELLLSSNNLTGVLPASLGALGAMTEVSLYTNAIGGTIPPELGNLASVNALRLGHNQLVGSIPKELGQLTTMTILGLDDNKLVGDIPTELGNLVNLTLFKLNENQLTGSIPASFGNLTKITTGMWLENNKLDGSVPATLGNLTKARRLSLDRNRLVGPLPSALMDMASLQTLTTQYNALFTDDAALAAFIENLDPGWADTQTVAPTGFQVAQAQQTDVRLAWTPIAYTGDGGFYEIRYGTSPGGPYPSSVRTADKVADSIWLSGLTPDTTYYFIAVTVTPAHDAQQNDVE
;
A
#
# COMPACT_ATOMS: atom_id res chain seq x y z
N MET A 1 36.73 28.88 32.40
CA MET A 1 36.64 29.82 33.54
C MET A 1 35.25 30.43 33.55
N SER A 2 34.64 30.42 34.74
CA SER A 2 33.37 31.00 35.19
C SER A 2 32.71 32.10 34.35
N ALA A 3 31.40 32.01 34.09
CA ALA A 3 30.39 32.75 34.87
C ALA A 3 28.97 32.64 34.26
N THR A 4 28.01 32.53 35.17
CA THR A 4 26.55 32.40 35.04
C THR A 4 25.84 33.74 34.80
N ARG A 5 24.70 33.75 34.07
CA ARG A 5 23.36 34.20 34.54
C ARG A 5 22.33 34.42 33.41
N ASN A 6 21.18 33.77 33.60
CA ASN A 6 19.77 34.21 33.45
C ASN A 6 19.28 35.02 32.22
N ARG A 7 18.45 34.34 31.39
CA ARG A 7 17.04 34.59 30.96
C ARG A 7 16.47 36.04 31.02
N PRO A 8 15.52 36.45 30.12
CA PRO A 8 14.36 35.64 29.74
C PRO A 8 13.85 35.69 28.27
N HIS A 9 12.95 34.74 28.00
CA HIS A 9 12.07 34.60 26.84
C HIS A 9 11.16 35.82 26.61
N VAL A 10 10.95 36.16 25.33
CA VAL A 10 9.64 36.61 24.82
C VAL A 10 9.36 35.85 23.51
N SER A 11 8.18 35.26 23.45
CA SER A 11 7.59 34.56 22.31
C SER A 11 6.98 35.56 21.31
N GLY A 12 7.01 35.21 20.02
CA GLY A 12 6.34 35.98 18.99
C GLY A 12 6.37 35.23 17.66
N ARG A 13 5.24 34.64 17.30
CA ARG A 13 4.97 33.89 16.07
C ARG A 13 5.09 34.77 14.81
N GLY A 14 5.55 34.15 13.71
CA GLY A 14 4.86 34.27 12.41
C GLY A 14 5.61 34.91 11.24
N HIS A 15 5.77 34.10 10.19
CA HIS A 15 5.83 34.42 8.76
C HIS A 15 7.17 34.81 8.09
N GLY A 16 7.71 33.82 7.38
CA GLY A 16 8.38 33.83 6.06
C GLY A 16 9.26 34.99 5.59
N LEU A 17 10.50 34.67 5.19
CA LEU A 17 11.00 34.91 3.81
C LEU A 17 12.37 34.24 3.55
N LEU A 18 12.59 33.88 2.29
CA LEU A 18 13.84 33.58 1.59
C LEU A 18 15.06 34.38 2.08
N VAL A 19 16.23 33.72 2.17
CA VAL A 19 17.54 34.38 1.97
C VAL A 19 18.41 33.53 1.05
N CYS A 20 18.65 34.08 -0.16
CA CYS A 20 19.80 33.80 -1.01
C CYS A 20 21.10 34.22 -0.31
N ILE A 21 22.16 33.42 -0.36
CA ILE A 21 23.52 33.93 -0.44
C ILE A 21 24.28 33.16 -1.54
N VAL A 22 24.59 33.93 -2.58
CA VAL A 22 25.60 33.70 -3.61
C VAL A 22 26.97 34.05 -3.00
N ILE A 23 28.00 33.22 -3.21
CA ILE A 23 29.37 33.72 -3.44
C ILE A 23 30.01 32.90 -4.57
N LEU A 24 30.33 33.60 -5.65
CA LEU A 24 31.23 33.21 -6.74
C LEU A 24 32.68 33.11 -6.26
N ALA A 25 33.43 32.17 -6.85
CA ALA A 25 34.78 32.45 -7.36
C ALA A 25 35.10 31.48 -8.51
N ALA A 26 35.67 32.04 -9.59
CA ALA A 26 36.05 31.36 -10.84
C ALA A 26 37.50 31.73 -11.21
N ILE A 27 38.04 31.04 -12.25
CA ILE A 27 39.18 31.38 -13.17
C ILE A 27 40.53 30.67 -12.87
N LEU A 28 41.33 30.08 -13.79
CA LEU A 28 41.25 29.65 -15.22
C LEU A 28 42.43 28.67 -15.55
N ILE A 29 42.14 27.65 -16.38
CA ILE A 29 42.84 26.97 -17.53
C ILE A 29 44.40 26.91 -17.69
N SER A 30 44.91 25.72 -18.04
CA SER A 30 45.93 25.52 -19.10
C SER A 30 45.86 24.14 -19.81
N HIS A 31 46.07 24.12 -21.14
CA HIS A 31 46.11 23.00 -22.12
C HIS A 31 47.25 21.97 -21.82
N GLN A 32 47.30 20.70 -22.28
CA GLN A 32 47.20 20.15 -23.64
C GLN A 32 47.22 18.58 -23.58
N ALA A 33 46.80 17.92 -24.66
CA ALA A 33 46.49 16.49 -24.79
C ALA A 33 47.70 15.52 -24.83
N VAL A 34 47.45 14.20 -24.65
CA VAL A 34 47.77 13.11 -25.62
C VAL A 34 47.43 11.71 -25.05
N HIS A 35 46.63 10.96 -25.84
CA HIS A 35 46.41 9.51 -25.98
C HIS A 35 46.37 8.52 -24.80
N ALA A 36 45.21 7.87 -24.65
CA ALA A 36 45.10 6.42 -24.39
C ALA A 36 43.89 5.85 -25.16
N ALA A 37 44.06 4.65 -25.74
CA ALA A 37 43.13 3.90 -26.58
C ALA A 37 41.81 3.54 -25.87
N PRO A 38 40.70 3.26 -26.59
CA PRO A 38 39.40 3.04 -25.97
C PRO A 38 39.39 1.70 -25.23
N ALA A 39 39.19 1.75 -23.92
CA ALA A 39 38.70 0.60 -23.18
C ALA A 39 37.25 0.38 -23.59
N MET A 40 36.92 -0.85 -24.00
CA MET A 40 35.54 -1.26 -24.22
C MET A 40 34.73 -0.97 -22.97
N VAL A 41 33.75 -0.07 -23.08
CA VAL A 41 32.68 0.03 -22.10
C VAL A 41 31.95 -1.29 -22.16
N ASN A 42 32.19 -2.12 -21.15
CA ASN A 42 31.32 -3.23 -20.84
C ASN A 42 29.95 -2.60 -20.56
N VAL A 43 29.09 -2.53 -21.57
CA VAL A 43 27.67 -2.30 -21.35
C VAL A 43 27.23 -3.53 -20.59
N GLN A 44 27.33 -3.48 -19.27
CA GLN A 44 26.47 -4.28 -18.44
C GLN A 44 25.08 -4.03 -18.99
N ARG A 45 24.51 -5.07 -19.60
CA ARG A 45 23.07 -5.29 -19.60
C ARG A 45 22.58 -4.83 -18.23
N PRO A 46 21.50 -4.06 -18.09
CA PRO A 46 21.03 -3.66 -16.78
C PRO A 46 20.89 -4.94 -15.95
N SER A 47 21.87 -5.17 -15.09
CA SER A 47 21.74 -6.12 -14.01
C SER A 47 20.64 -5.50 -13.18
N LEU A 48 19.56 -6.25 -12.98
CA LEU A 48 18.58 -6.00 -11.93
C LEU A 48 19.30 -6.09 -10.57
N GLN A 49 20.18 -5.14 -10.29
CA GLN A 49 20.73 -4.90 -8.97
C GLN A 49 20.14 -3.56 -8.54
N GLY A 50 18.97 -3.67 -7.93
CA GLY A 50 18.20 -2.51 -7.45
C GLY A 50 16.70 -2.74 -7.30
N SER A 51 16.13 -3.89 -7.68
CA SER A 51 14.74 -4.22 -7.35
C SER A 51 14.69 -4.90 -5.99
N THR A 52 14.14 -4.21 -4.99
CA THR A 52 13.74 -4.81 -3.71
C THR A 52 12.37 -5.52 -3.82
N GLY A 53 11.86 -5.73 -5.04
CA GLY A 53 10.54 -6.33 -5.29
C GLY A 53 10.61 -7.77 -5.81
N SER A 54 9.61 -8.58 -5.46
CA SER A 54 9.51 -10.01 -5.79
C SER A 54 9.30 -10.35 -7.28
N ILE A 55 9.36 -9.37 -8.19
CA ILE A 55 9.19 -9.53 -9.65
C ILE A 55 10.45 -9.05 -10.37
N ASN A 56 11.01 -9.92 -11.20
CA ASN A 56 12.17 -9.66 -12.05
C ASN A 56 11.80 -9.11 -13.42
N GLN A 57 10.71 -9.60 -14.02
CA GLN A 57 10.30 -9.21 -15.37
C GLN A 57 8.78 -9.24 -15.51
N VAL A 58 8.24 -8.34 -16.33
CA VAL A 58 6.88 -8.40 -16.86
C VAL A 58 6.94 -8.44 -18.38
N VAL A 59 6.09 -9.25 -19.01
CA VAL A 59 5.89 -9.30 -20.45
C VAL A 59 4.40 -9.31 -20.75
N THR A 60 4.03 -8.74 -21.90
CA THR A 60 2.65 -8.59 -22.34
C THR A 60 2.54 -9.09 -23.76
N GLY A 61 1.56 -9.96 -24.03
CA GLY A 61 1.12 -10.26 -25.38
C GLY A 61 -0.05 -9.38 -25.78
N GLN A 62 -0.86 -9.84 -26.73
CA GLN A 62 -1.96 -9.05 -27.28
C GLN A 62 -3.09 -8.84 -26.26
N ASN A 63 -3.42 -9.89 -25.50
CA ASN A 63 -4.49 -9.86 -24.50
C ASN A 63 -4.13 -10.66 -23.24
N HIS A 64 -2.84 -10.89 -22.98
CA HIS A 64 -2.38 -11.58 -21.77
C HIS A 64 -1.11 -10.94 -21.23
N THR A 65 -0.88 -11.15 -19.95
CA THR A 65 0.28 -10.63 -19.22
C THR A 65 0.93 -11.79 -18.48
N CYS A 66 2.26 -11.81 -18.45
CA CYS A 66 3.03 -12.76 -17.65
C CYS A 66 4.13 -12.05 -16.87
N ILE A 67 4.48 -12.58 -15.71
CA ILE A 67 5.58 -12.10 -14.88
C ILE A 67 6.55 -13.25 -14.58
N LEU A 68 7.82 -12.88 -14.41
CA LEU A 68 8.86 -13.71 -13.84
C LEU A 68 9.16 -13.17 -12.44
N THR A 69 9.03 -14.00 -11.41
CA THR A 69 9.34 -13.61 -10.03
C THR A 69 10.86 -13.66 -9.77
N SER A 70 11.28 -13.10 -8.63
CA SER A 70 12.66 -13.23 -8.15
C SER A 70 13.06 -14.67 -7.81
N SER A 71 12.09 -15.54 -7.51
CA SER A 71 12.28 -16.97 -7.26
C SER A 71 12.41 -17.80 -8.55
N GLY A 72 12.21 -17.20 -9.73
CA GLY A 72 12.22 -17.91 -11.02
C GLY A 72 10.88 -18.53 -11.40
N ASP A 73 9.81 -18.23 -10.66
CA ASP A 73 8.45 -18.68 -10.96
C ASP A 73 7.80 -17.80 -12.03
N VAL A 74 6.87 -18.38 -12.79
CA VAL A 74 6.15 -17.68 -13.85
C VAL A 74 4.66 -17.70 -13.57
N GLN A 75 4.06 -16.52 -13.56
CA GLN A 75 2.61 -16.35 -13.47
C GLN A 75 2.09 -15.63 -14.70
N CYS A 76 0.94 -16.05 -15.22
CA CYS A 76 0.30 -15.46 -16.39
C CYS A 76 -1.19 -15.25 -16.14
N TRP A 77 -1.81 -14.25 -16.78
CA TRP A 77 -3.25 -14.00 -16.75
C TRP A 77 -3.73 -13.26 -18.00
N GLY A 78 -5.03 -13.09 -18.13
CA GLY A 78 -5.71 -12.56 -19.30
C GLY A 78 -6.30 -13.67 -20.18
N ARG A 79 -6.27 -13.46 -21.49
CA ARG A 79 -6.84 -14.36 -22.50
C ARG A 79 -6.06 -15.67 -22.61
N ASN A 80 -6.75 -16.81 -22.75
CA ASN A 80 -6.16 -18.16 -22.74
C ASN A 80 -6.73 -19.14 -23.78
N HIS A 81 -7.47 -18.71 -24.80
CA HIS A 81 -8.13 -19.64 -25.76
C HIS A 81 -7.17 -20.60 -26.50
N ALA A 82 -5.88 -20.26 -26.59
CA ALA A 82 -4.85 -21.08 -27.22
C ALA A 82 -3.92 -21.75 -26.19
N GLY A 83 -4.14 -21.51 -24.89
CA GLY A 83 -3.28 -22.00 -23.82
C GLY A 83 -2.08 -21.11 -23.51
N GLN A 84 -2.09 -19.85 -23.96
CA GLN A 84 -0.97 -18.89 -23.80
C GLN A 84 -0.63 -18.55 -22.35
N LEU A 85 -1.51 -18.87 -21.39
CA LEU A 85 -1.21 -18.77 -19.97
C LEU A 85 -0.43 -19.97 -19.43
N GLY A 86 -0.36 -21.09 -20.15
CA GLY A 86 0.47 -22.22 -19.78
C GLY A 86 0.03 -22.95 -18.51
N ASN A 87 -1.21 -22.76 -18.06
CA ASN A 87 -1.79 -23.33 -16.83
C ASN A 87 -2.49 -24.69 -17.05
N GLY A 88 -2.22 -25.36 -18.18
CA GLY A 88 -2.77 -26.67 -18.51
C GLY A 88 -4.19 -26.66 -19.09
N ASN A 89 -4.84 -25.49 -19.19
CA ASN A 89 -6.19 -25.35 -19.75
C ASN A 89 -6.27 -24.17 -20.76
N LYS A 90 -7.49 -23.83 -21.20
CA LYS A 90 -7.78 -22.76 -22.18
C LYS A 90 -8.73 -21.68 -21.64
N THR A 91 -8.85 -21.57 -20.33
CA THR A 91 -9.78 -20.65 -19.65
C THR A 91 -9.06 -19.35 -19.31
N ASP A 92 -9.66 -18.22 -19.71
CA ASP A 92 -9.18 -16.87 -19.38
C ASP A 92 -9.09 -16.67 -17.86
N GLN A 93 -8.19 -15.81 -17.40
CA GLN A 93 -7.96 -15.55 -15.98
C GLN A 93 -7.92 -14.05 -15.71
N THR A 94 -8.73 -13.57 -14.77
CA THR A 94 -8.71 -12.15 -14.35
C THR A 94 -7.71 -11.85 -13.25
N THR A 95 -7.08 -12.89 -12.71
CA THR A 95 -6.00 -12.81 -11.72
C THR A 95 -4.81 -13.69 -12.16
N PRO A 96 -3.59 -13.37 -11.73
CA PRO A 96 -2.38 -14.18 -11.98
C PRO A 96 -2.54 -15.65 -11.61
N VAL A 97 -2.19 -16.56 -12.52
CA VAL A 97 -2.11 -18.01 -12.27
C VAL A 97 -0.74 -18.56 -12.62
N ASP A 98 -0.29 -19.58 -11.89
CA ASP A 98 1.00 -20.22 -12.13
C ASP A 98 1.03 -21.00 -13.46
N VAL A 99 2.16 -20.91 -14.15
CA VAL A 99 2.45 -21.75 -15.31
C VAL A 99 2.86 -23.15 -14.84
N VAL A 100 2.21 -24.20 -15.37
CA VAL A 100 2.49 -25.58 -14.94
C VAL A 100 3.76 -26.12 -15.58
N GLY A 101 4.52 -26.94 -14.85
CA GLY A 101 5.64 -27.70 -15.42
C GLY A 101 6.89 -26.88 -15.79
N LEU A 102 7.00 -25.64 -15.32
CA LEU A 102 8.28 -24.91 -15.29
C LEU A 102 9.02 -25.19 -13.98
N ALA A 103 10.34 -25.32 -14.08
CA ALA A 103 11.22 -25.28 -12.92
C ALA A 103 11.57 -23.80 -12.61
N SER A 104 12.07 -23.54 -11.41
CA SER A 104 12.51 -22.21 -10.96
C SER A 104 13.83 -21.74 -11.60
N ASP A 105 14.21 -22.31 -12.75
CA ASP A 105 15.44 -21.98 -13.49
C ASP A 105 15.20 -20.97 -14.63
N ILE A 106 14.04 -20.34 -14.70
CA ILE A 106 13.71 -19.36 -15.74
C ILE A 106 14.41 -18.03 -15.44
N VAL A 107 15.10 -17.49 -16.45
CA VAL A 107 15.84 -16.21 -16.34
C VAL A 107 15.28 -15.11 -17.22
N LYS A 108 14.47 -15.45 -18.23
CA LYS A 108 13.84 -14.47 -19.11
C LYS A 108 12.56 -15.02 -19.74
N LEU A 109 11.59 -14.14 -19.91
CA LEU A 109 10.34 -14.37 -20.64
C LEU A 109 10.26 -13.51 -21.90
N THR A 110 9.46 -13.95 -22.86
CA THR A 110 8.91 -13.14 -23.94
C THR A 110 7.48 -13.61 -24.22
N ALA A 111 6.60 -12.67 -24.55
CA ALA A 111 5.30 -12.97 -25.14
C ALA A 111 5.35 -12.60 -26.63
N GLY A 112 4.69 -13.39 -27.48
CA GLY A 112 4.12 -12.90 -28.73
C GLY A 112 2.63 -12.61 -28.52
N ASP A 113 1.86 -12.39 -29.59
CA ASP A 113 0.44 -12.03 -29.43
C ASP A 113 -0.35 -13.07 -28.62
N ASN A 114 -0.19 -14.35 -28.96
CA ASN A 114 -0.99 -15.45 -28.41
C ASN A 114 -0.12 -16.66 -28.01
N HIS A 115 1.18 -16.45 -27.79
CA HIS A 115 2.10 -17.46 -27.26
C HIS A 115 3.12 -16.83 -26.32
N THR A 116 3.73 -17.67 -25.49
CA THR A 116 4.72 -17.24 -24.49
C THR A 116 5.90 -18.19 -24.52
N CYS A 117 7.10 -17.66 -24.34
CA CYS A 117 8.32 -18.44 -24.28
C CYS A 117 9.20 -18.01 -23.10
N ALA A 118 9.96 -18.97 -22.59
CA ALA A 118 10.87 -18.83 -21.45
C ALA A 118 12.27 -19.33 -21.82
N LEU A 119 13.28 -18.59 -21.36
CA LEU A 119 14.70 -18.93 -21.41
C LEU A 119 15.11 -19.48 -20.04
N THR A 120 15.74 -20.64 -20.03
CA THR A 120 16.28 -21.26 -18.83
C THR A 120 17.69 -20.76 -18.54
N GLN A 121 18.15 -20.87 -17.30
CA GLN A 121 19.51 -20.54 -16.87
C GLN A 121 20.57 -21.37 -17.60
N SER A 122 20.22 -22.59 -18.02
CA SER A 122 21.05 -23.47 -18.84
C SER A 122 21.14 -23.06 -20.31
N GLY A 123 20.47 -21.97 -20.71
CA GLY A 123 20.43 -21.46 -22.08
C GLY A 123 19.53 -22.27 -23.01
N GLY A 124 18.58 -23.03 -22.45
CA GLY A 124 17.54 -23.74 -23.20
C GLY A 124 16.25 -22.92 -23.29
N MET A 125 15.33 -23.35 -24.15
CA MET A 125 14.10 -22.60 -24.41
C MET A 125 12.85 -23.48 -24.34
N LYS A 126 11.80 -22.95 -23.70
CA LYS A 126 10.46 -23.54 -23.65
C LYS A 126 9.41 -22.57 -24.17
N CYS A 127 8.39 -23.05 -24.86
CA CYS A 127 7.30 -22.23 -25.40
C CYS A 127 5.93 -22.90 -25.22
N TRP A 128 4.87 -22.10 -25.14
CA TRP A 128 3.48 -22.55 -25.07
C TRP A 128 2.51 -21.50 -25.66
N GLY A 129 1.25 -21.89 -25.89
CA GLY A 129 0.20 -21.07 -26.50
C GLY A 129 -0.15 -21.48 -27.93
N GLU A 130 -0.58 -20.51 -28.74
CA GLU A 130 -0.95 -20.69 -30.15
C GLU A 130 0.23 -21.24 -30.95
N ASN A 131 0.00 -22.26 -31.79
CA ASN A 131 1.05 -22.86 -32.62
C ASN A 131 0.67 -23.04 -34.09
N VAL A 132 -0.39 -22.38 -34.56
CA VAL A 132 -0.90 -22.59 -35.93
C VAL A 132 0.13 -22.31 -37.04
N GLY A 133 1.07 -21.41 -36.80
CA GLY A 133 2.18 -21.08 -37.71
C GLY A 133 3.48 -21.83 -37.39
N GLY A 134 3.49 -22.67 -36.35
CA GLY A 134 4.69 -23.34 -35.84
C GLY A 134 5.53 -22.49 -34.89
N GLN A 135 5.00 -21.37 -34.37
CA GLN A 135 5.73 -20.39 -33.54
C GLN A 135 6.26 -20.94 -32.21
N ILE A 136 5.76 -22.10 -31.75
CA ILE A 136 6.30 -22.80 -30.57
C ILE A 136 7.63 -23.49 -30.90
N GLY A 137 7.87 -23.90 -32.15
CA GLY A 137 9.16 -24.46 -32.57
C GLY A 137 9.40 -25.92 -32.16
N ASP A 138 8.35 -26.64 -31.80
CA ASP A 138 8.41 -28.04 -31.34
C ASP A 138 8.26 -29.06 -32.48
N GLY A 139 8.34 -28.61 -33.74
CA GLY A 139 8.16 -29.44 -34.92
C GLY A 139 6.70 -29.69 -35.29
N THR A 140 5.74 -29.14 -34.55
CA THR A 140 4.30 -29.30 -34.79
C THR A 140 3.62 -27.96 -35.10
N THR A 141 2.31 -28.01 -35.36
CA THR A 141 1.43 -26.84 -35.48
C THR A 141 0.29 -26.86 -34.47
N THR A 142 0.43 -27.67 -33.41
CA THR A 142 -0.60 -27.88 -32.40
C THR A 142 -0.37 -26.95 -31.21
N ASP A 143 -1.41 -26.23 -30.80
CA ASP A 143 -1.40 -25.39 -29.60
C ASP A 143 -0.91 -26.17 -28.37
N ARG A 144 -0.23 -25.47 -27.46
CA ARG A 144 0.31 -26.05 -26.23
C ARG A 144 -0.25 -25.32 -25.02
N THR A 145 -1.03 -26.02 -24.19
CA THR A 145 -1.56 -25.46 -22.94
C THR A 145 -0.56 -25.53 -21.79
N ALA A 146 0.61 -26.13 -22.01
CA ALA A 146 1.73 -26.20 -21.07
C ALA A 146 3.05 -26.03 -21.83
N PRO A 147 4.12 -25.52 -21.17
CA PRO A 147 5.45 -25.33 -21.75
C PRO A 147 6.03 -26.62 -22.35
N VAL A 148 6.51 -26.54 -23.59
CA VAL A 148 7.26 -27.59 -24.27
C VAL A 148 8.63 -27.09 -24.72
N ASN A 149 9.60 -28.00 -24.87
CA ASN A 149 10.94 -27.64 -25.32
C ASN A 149 10.93 -27.27 -26.81
N VAL A 150 11.71 -26.24 -27.18
CA VAL A 150 11.94 -25.89 -28.58
C VAL A 150 12.97 -26.83 -29.21
N THR A 151 12.69 -27.32 -30.42
CA THR A 151 13.51 -28.32 -31.11
C THR A 151 14.92 -27.78 -31.38
N GLY A 152 15.95 -28.48 -30.88
CA GLY A 152 17.36 -28.11 -31.09
C GLY A 152 17.84 -26.90 -30.27
N MET A 153 17.05 -26.42 -29.31
CA MET A 153 17.35 -25.24 -28.48
C MET A 153 17.36 -25.60 -26.99
N THR A 154 18.10 -26.64 -26.63
CA THR A 154 18.25 -27.09 -25.23
C THR A 154 19.38 -26.40 -24.48
N SER A 155 20.27 -25.68 -25.18
CA SER A 155 21.35 -24.87 -24.62
C SER A 155 21.82 -23.83 -25.67
N GLY A 156 22.64 -22.86 -25.24
CA GLY A 156 23.31 -21.93 -26.15
C GLY A 156 22.46 -20.75 -26.64
N VAL A 157 21.26 -20.56 -26.11
CA VAL A 157 20.43 -19.37 -26.35
C VAL A 157 20.81 -18.25 -25.38
N ALA A 158 20.97 -17.04 -25.89
CA ALA A 158 21.30 -15.83 -25.11
C ALA A 158 20.15 -14.83 -25.02
N GLU A 159 19.31 -14.75 -26.07
CA GLU A 159 18.16 -13.87 -26.13
C GLU A 159 17.00 -14.55 -26.87
N ILE A 160 15.77 -14.21 -26.47
CA ILE A 160 14.54 -14.68 -27.11
C ILE A 160 13.59 -13.51 -27.34
N ILE A 161 12.81 -13.58 -28.42
CA ILE A 161 11.74 -12.63 -28.71
C ILE A 161 10.58 -13.34 -29.42
N GLY A 162 9.34 -13.01 -29.05
CA GLY A 162 8.12 -13.39 -29.75
C GLY A 162 7.58 -12.21 -30.55
N GLY A 163 7.11 -12.45 -31.77
CA GLY A 163 6.25 -11.53 -32.52
C GLY A 163 4.85 -12.12 -32.69
N TYR A 164 4.13 -11.70 -33.75
CA TYR A 164 2.72 -12.13 -33.92
C TYR A 164 2.52 -13.65 -33.98
N ARG A 165 3.17 -14.28 -34.96
CA ARG A 165 3.13 -15.73 -35.20
C ARG A 165 4.51 -16.28 -35.55
N HIS A 166 5.55 -15.66 -35.01
CA HIS A 166 6.92 -16.09 -35.18
C HIS A 166 7.72 -15.84 -33.90
N THR A 167 8.79 -16.60 -33.74
CA THR A 167 9.69 -16.51 -32.59
C THR A 167 11.11 -16.52 -33.10
N CYS A 168 11.98 -15.73 -32.49
CA CYS A 168 13.39 -15.68 -32.81
C CYS A 168 14.26 -15.77 -31.55
N ALA A 169 15.48 -16.25 -31.74
CA ALA A 169 16.49 -16.37 -30.71
C ALA A 169 17.85 -15.89 -31.21
N VAL A 170 18.61 -15.24 -30.33
CA VAL A 170 20.04 -15.01 -30.51
C VAL A 170 20.79 -16.06 -29.71
N LEU A 171 21.73 -16.74 -30.35
CA LEU A 171 22.61 -17.69 -29.69
C LEU A 171 23.75 -16.96 -28.99
N THR A 172 24.44 -17.63 -28.06
CA THR A 172 25.62 -17.09 -27.37
C THR A 172 26.77 -16.71 -28.33
N THR A 173 26.76 -17.24 -29.55
CA THR A 173 27.68 -16.87 -30.64
C THR A 173 27.31 -15.56 -31.35
N GLY A 174 26.14 -14.98 -31.04
CA GLY A 174 25.54 -13.85 -31.75
C GLY A 174 24.84 -14.24 -33.06
N ALA A 175 24.71 -15.54 -33.36
CA ALA A 175 23.92 -16.02 -34.50
C ALA A 175 22.42 -15.87 -34.23
N VAL A 176 21.62 -15.63 -35.27
CA VAL A 176 20.16 -15.49 -35.14
C VAL A 176 19.44 -16.68 -35.78
N LYS A 177 18.45 -17.23 -35.06
CA LYS A 177 17.52 -18.23 -35.57
C LYS A 177 16.07 -17.77 -35.40
N CYS A 178 15.22 -18.00 -36.38
CA CYS A 178 13.80 -17.65 -36.38
C CYS A 178 12.93 -18.81 -36.90
N TRP A 179 11.70 -18.91 -36.41
CA TRP A 179 10.70 -19.89 -36.84
C TRP A 179 9.28 -19.37 -36.64
N GLY A 180 8.29 -20.08 -37.19
CA GLY A 180 6.88 -19.68 -37.27
C GLY A 180 6.47 -19.28 -38.69
N THR A 181 5.52 -18.35 -38.79
CA THR A 181 5.00 -17.82 -40.06
C THR A 181 6.04 -16.96 -40.79
N ASN A 182 6.14 -17.13 -42.11
CA ASN A 182 7.14 -16.49 -42.96
C ASN A 182 6.57 -15.83 -44.23
N THR A 183 5.28 -15.55 -44.30
CA THR A 183 4.60 -15.02 -45.51
C THR A 183 5.30 -13.81 -46.15
N TYR A 184 5.94 -12.95 -45.35
CA TYR A 184 6.62 -11.73 -45.82
C TYR A 184 8.15 -11.81 -45.75
N GLY A 185 8.71 -12.99 -45.49
CA GLY A 185 10.14 -13.16 -45.23
C GLY A 185 10.55 -12.80 -43.80
N THR A 186 9.61 -12.80 -42.86
CA THR A 186 9.81 -12.46 -41.43
C THR A 186 10.90 -13.31 -40.76
N LEU A 187 11.16 -14.52 -41.25
CA LEU A 187 12.22 -15.37 -40.71
C LEU A 187 13.61 -15.03 -41.26
N GLY A 188 13.71 -14.21 -42.31
CA GLY A 188 14.99 -13.75 -42.85
C GLY A 188 15.85 -14.85 -43.49
N ASP A 189 15.27 -16.02 -43.77
CA ASP A 189 15.96 -17.19 -44.34
C ASP A 189 16.05 -17.15 -45.87
N GLY A 190 15.67 -16.03 -46.50
CA GLY A 190 15.64 -15.87 -47.94
C GLY A 190 14.43 -16.51 -48.62
N THR A 191 13.49 -17.06 -47.84
CA THR A 191 12.27 -17.71 -48.35
C THR A 191 11.01 -17.03 -47.80
N THR A 192 9.84 -17.54 -48.19
CA THR A 192 8.54 -17.20 -47.61
C THR A 192 7.84 -18.43 -47.03
N THR A 193 8.61 -19.46 -46.68
CA THR A 193 8.09 -20.74 -46.18
C THR A 193 8.08 -20.75 -44.66
N ASP A 194 6.92 -21.07 -44.07
CA ASP A 194 6.76 -21.25 -42.63
C ASP A 194 7.65 -22.37 -42.09
N ARG A 195 8.11 -22.23 -40.85
CA ARG A 195 9.05 -23.17 -40.22
C ARG A 195 8.53 -23.58 -38.85
N THR A 196 8.30 -24.87 -38.64
CA THR A 196 7.92 -25.41 -37.32
C THR A 196 9.11 -25.69 -36.40
N THR A 197 10.34 -25.41 -36.87
CA THR A 197 11.59 -25.57 -36.12
C THR A 197 12.54 -24.40 -36.40
N PRO A 198 13.42 -24.03 -35.45
CA PRO A 198 14.35 -22.91 -35.61
C PRO A 198 15.23 -22.97 -36.87
N GLN A 199 15.17 -21.94 -37.72
CA GLN A 199 15.99 -21.79 -38.91
C GLN A 199 16.96 -20.62 -38.82
N SER A 200 18.13 -20.74 -39.43
CA SER A 200 19.14 -19.69 -39.40
C SER A 200 18.76 -18.50 -40.30
N VAL A 201 18.95 -17.29 -39.80
CA VAL A 201 18.73 -16.05 -40.56
C VAL A 201 19.91 -15.80 -41.51
N SER A 202 19.62 -15.49 -42.77
CA SER A 202 20.64 -15.29 -43.82
C SER A 202 21.57 -14.14 -43.47
N GLY A 203 22.88 -14.41 -43.44
CA GLY A 203 23.91 -13.40 -43.18
C GLY A 203 24.05 -12.96 -41.71
N MET A 204 23.38 -13.63 -40.78
CA MET A 204 23.37 -13.30 -39.34
C MET A 204 23.98 -14.44 -38.51
N ASN A 205 25.20 -14.84 -38.87
CA ASN A 205 25.91 -15.94 -38.22
C ASN A 205 26.64 -15.52 -36.93
N SER A 206 26.78 -14.21 -36.69
CA SER A 206 27.37 -13.63 -35.48
C SER A 206 27.02 -12.14 -35.39
N GLY A 207 27.30 -11.53 -34.23
CA GLY A 207 27.28 -10.08 -34.05
C GLY A 207 25.93 -9.48 -33.64
N ALA A 208 24.83 -10.23 -33.63
CA ALA A 208 23.58 -9.76 -33.03
C ALA A 208 23.67 -9.81 -31.49
N VAL A 209 23.12 -8.79 -30.82
CA VAL A 209 23.10 -8.69 -29.34
C VAL A 209 21.70 -8.55 -28.77
N ALA A 210 20.72 -8.10 -29.56
CA ALA A 210 19.31 -8.03 -29.21
C ALA A 210 18.44 -8.13 -30.47
N LEU A 211 17.17 -8.48 -30.28
CA LEU A 211 16.16 -8.58 -31.32
C LEU A 211 14.91 -7.79 -30.93
N ALA A 212 14.14 -7.39 -31.94
CA ALA A 212 12.79 -6.89 -31.80
C ALA A 212 11.91 -7.51 -32.90
N ALA A 213 10.71 -7.95 -32.56
CA ALA A 213 9.81 -8.65 -33.47
C ALA A 213 8.46 -7.94 -33.51
N GLY A 214 7.99 -7.60 -34.71
CA GLY A 214 6.68 -6.98 -34.94
C GLY A 214 5.66 -7.95 -35.52
N GLY A 215 4.59 -7.40 -36.10
CA GLY A 215 3.47 -8.18 -36.65
C GLY A 215 3.85 -9.03 -37.87
N GLY A 216 4.87 -8.60 -38.61
CA GLY A 216 5.39 -9.31 -39.77
C GLY A 216 6.81 -8.94 -40.15
N HIS A 217 7.58 -8.32 -39.25
CA HIS A 217 8.97 -7.96 -39.46
C HIS A 217 9.79 -8.24 -38.22
N THR A 218 11.10 -8.31 -38.38
CA THR A 218 12.07 -8.53 -37.30
C THR A 218 13.24 -7.59 -37.50
N CYS A 219 13.77 -7.08 -36.39
CA CYS A 219 14.97 -6.25 -36.37
C CYS A 219 16.00 -6.84 -35.40
N ALA A 220 17.28 -6.62 -35.70
CA ALA A 220 18.40 -7.01 -34.87
C ALA A 220 19.29 -5.79 -34.57
N LEU A 221 19.67 -5.66 -33.30
CA LEU A 221 20.72 -4.76 -32.86
C LEU A 221 22.03 -5.51 -32.95
N MET A 222 22.99 -4.91 -33.66
CA MET A 222 24.32 -5.45 -33.85
C MET A 222 25.26 -4.94 -32.76
N ASN A 223 26.33 -5.68 -32.47
CA ASN A 223 27.33 -5.34 -31.45
C ASN A 223 28.07 -4.02 -31.71
N ASN A 224 28.07 -3.52 -32.95
CA ASN A 224 28.60 -2.21 -33.32
C ASN A 224 27.59 -1.06 -33.11
N GLY A 225 26.42 -1.35 -32.55
CA GLY A 225 25.33 -0.39 -32.35
C GLY A 225 24.52 -0.08 -33.60
N GLY A 226 24.70 -0.83 -34.69
CA GLY A 226 23.90 -0.70 -35.92
C GLY A 226 22.62 -1.54 -35.89
N VAL A 227 21.64 -1.19 -36.72
CA VAL A 227 20.35 -1.91 -36.78
C VAL A 227 20.12 -2.51 -38.16
N LYS A 228 19.68 -3.77 -38.19
CA LYS A 228 19.21 -4.45 -39.40
C LYS A 228 17.77 -4.92 -39.22
N CYS A 229 16.94 -4.79 -40.26
CA CYS A 229 15.54 -5.23 -40.24
C CYS A 229 15.19 -6.04 -41.49
N TRP A 230 14.20 -6.94 -41.40
CA TRP A 230 13.67 -7.74 -42.51
C TRP A 230 12.20 -8.12 -42.30
N GLY A 231 11.56 -8.67 -43.33
CA GLY A 231 10.15 -9.04 -43.36
C GLY A 231 9.28 -8.02 -44.07
N ARG A 232 8.06 -7.83 -43.57
CA ARG A 232 7.02 -6.92 -44.08
C ARG A 232 7.47 -5.46 -44.00
N ASN A 233 7.20 -4.66 -45.04
CA ASN A 233 7.61 -3.25 -45.12
C ASN A 233 6.56 -2.31 -45.74
N ASN A 234 5.30 -2.71 -45.87
CA ASN A 234 4.26 -1.90 -46.53
C ASN A 234 4.03 -0.51 -45.89
N ASN A 235 4.41 -0.32 -44.62
CA ASN A 235 4.33 0.94 -43.89
C ASN A 235 5.70 1.60 -43.66
N GLY A 236 6.79 1.03 -44.20
CA GLY A 236 8.15 1.53 -43.98
C GLY A 236 8.77 1.05 -42.67
N GLN A 237 8.21 0.05 -41.99
CA GLN A 237 8.64 -0.46 -40.68
C GLN A 237 10.07 -1.01 -40.65
N LEU A 238 10.69 -1.27 -41.80
CA LEU A 238 12.09 -1.66 -41.89
C LEU A 238 13.06 -0.47 -41.85
N GLY A 239 12.59 0.77 -42.07
CA GLY A 239 13.41 1.97 -41.95
C GLY A 239 14.50 2.12 -43.04
N ASP A 240 14.43 1.34 -44.12
CA ASP A 240 15.40 1.32 -45.21
C ASP A 240 15.14 2.36 -46.31
N GLY A 241 14.21 3.30 -46.05
CA GLY A 241 13.78 4.32 -47.00
C GLY A 241 12.78 3.82 -48.05
N THR A 242 12.37 2.54 -48.00
CA THR A 242 11.45 1.93 -48.96
C THR A 242 10.16 1.45 -48.30
N LYS A 243 9.24 0.90 -49.12
CA LYS A 243 8.06 0.15 -48.66
C LYS A 243 8.08 -1.31 -49.14
N THR A 244 9.27 -1.82 -49.50
CA THR A 244 9.45 -3.14 -50.11
C THR A 244 9.83 -4.17 -49.06
N ASN A 245 9.12 -5.30 -49.01
CA ASN A 245 9.44 -6.41 -48.11
C ASN A 245 10.86 -6.93 -48.38
N ARG A 246 11.53 -7.42 -47.33
CA ARG A 246 12.90 -7.95 -47.43
C ARG A 246 12.94 -9.37 -46.88
N LEU A 247 13.31 -10.33 -47.73
CA LEU A 247 13.43 -11.74 -47.31
C LEU A 247 14.72 -12.02 -46.52
N THR A 248 15.62 -11.03 -46.46
CA THR A 248 16.89 -11.08 -45.74
C THR A 248 17.16 -9.75 -45.03
N PRO A 249 17.98 -9.73 -43.97
CA PRO A 249 18.31 -8.52 -43.21
C PRO A 249 18.88 -7.37 -44.06
N VAL A 250 18.31 -6.16 -43.92
CA VAL A 250 18.80 -4.92 -44.53
C VAL A 250 19.14 -3.88 -43.47
N ASN A 251 20.07 -2.96 -43.76
CA ASN A 251 20.43 -1.89 -42.82
C ASN A 251 19.33 -0.84 -42.71
N VAL A 252 19.10 -0.33 -41.50
CA VAL A 252 18.22 0.82 -41.26
C VAL A 252 18.93 2.12 -41.63
N SER A 253 18.23 3.01 -42.35
CA SER A 253 18.79 4.27 -42.83
C SER A 253 19.21 5.18 -41.66
N GLY A 254 20.47 5.62 -41.66
CA GLY A 254 21.00 6.53 -40.64
C GLY A 254 21.29 5.90 -39.27
N LEU A 255 21.14 4.58 -39.11
CA LEU A 255 21.42 3.83 -37.86
C LEU A 255 22.46 2.73 -38.06
N ALA A 256 23.61 3.09 -38.64
CA ALA A 256 24.75 2.19 -38.81
C ALA A 256 25.53 1.94 -37.50
N ALA A 257 25.39 2.83 -36.52
CA ALA A 257 25.95 2.78 -35.17
C ALA A 257 25.12 3.69 -34.23
N GLY A 258 25.45 3.69 -32.93
CA GLY A 258 24.89 4.66 -31.96
C GLY A 258 23.52 4.29 -31.37
N VAL A 259 23.04 3.07 -31.60
CA VAL A 259 21.82 2.53 -30.99
C VAL A 259 22.17 1.69 -29.76
N ALA A 260 21.48 1.96 -28.65
CA ALA A 260 21.58 1.24 -27.38
C ALA A 260 20.55 0.11 -27.25
N ALA A 261 19.35 0.29 -27.80
CA ALA A 261 18.28 -0.70 -27.78
C ALA A 261 17.36 -0.54 -29.00
N ILE A 262 16.62 -1.60 -29.34
CA ILE A 262 15.59 -1.61 -30.39
C ILE A 262 14.28 -2.24 -29.89
N ALA A 263 13.16 -1.79 -30.43
CA ALA A 263 11.82 -2.27 -30.15
C ALA A 263 10.99 -2.21 -31.44
N ALA A 264 10.13 -3.19 -31.63
CA ALA A 264 9.28 -3.34 -32.81
C ALA A 264 7.95 -3.91 -32.35
N GLU A 265 6.88 -3.49 -33.00
CA GLU A 265 5.52 -3.99 -32.79
C GLU A 265 4.82 -4.17 -34.13
N ASN A 266 3.48 -4.37 -34.15
CA ASN A 266 2.71 -4.72 -35.34
C ASN A 266 3.25 -4.11 -36.65
N ALA A 267 3.39 -2.78 -36.73
CA ALA A 267 3.86 -2.11 -37.94
C ALA A 267 4.76 -0.87 -37.73
N ASN A 268 5.35 -0.68 -36.55
CA ASN A 268 6.30 0.39 -36.24
C ASN A 268 7.52 -0.14 -35.47
N THR A 269 8.60 0.63 -35.53
CA THR A 269 9.89 0.28 -34.92
C THR A 269 10.51 1.53 -34.31
N CYS A 270 11.14 1.38 -33.15
CA CYS A 270 11.85 2.44 -32.46
C CYS A 270 13.25 1.99 -32.03
N ALA A 271 14.15 2.97 -31.92
CA ALA A 271 15.52 2.80 -31.47
C ALA A 271 15.83 3.84 -30.39
N LEU A 272 16.42 3.38 -29.28
CA LEU A 272 17.01 4.23 -28.26
C LEU A 272 18.46 4.46 -28.65
N THR A 273 18.85 5.72 -28.80
CA THR A 273 20.24 6.09 -29.06
C THR A 273 21.07 6.07 -27.78
N ILE A 274 22.38 5.90 -27.91
CA ILE A 274 23.32 5.96 -26.77
C ILE A 274 23.32 7.32 -26.05
N SER A 275 22.81 8.37 -26.70
CA SER A 275 22.63 9.71 -26.12
C SER A 275 21.27 9.89 -25.40
N GLY A 276 20.51 8.80 -25.20
CA GLY A 276 19.24 8.83 -24.47
C GLY A 276 18.05 9.37 -25.26
N GLY A 277 18.17 9.52 -26.60
CA GLY A 277 17.11 10.00 -27.48
C GLY A 277 16.40 8.88 -28.24
N LEU A 278 15.11 9.06 -28.53
CA LEU A 278 14.29 8.09 -29.27
C LEU A 278 14.13 8.46 -30.74
N LYS A 279 14.28 7.45 -31.60
CA LYS A 279 13.95 7.51 -33.03
C LYS A 279 12.95 6.43 -33.39
N CYS A 280 11.85 6.79 -34.03
CA CYS A 280 10.78 5.86 -34.42
C CYS A 280 10.44 5.97 -35.91
N TRP A 281 9.92 4.89 -36.50
CA TRP A 281 9.49 4.82 -37.90
C TRP A 281 8.47 3.71 -38.14
N GLY A 282 7.92 3.65 -39.36
CA GLY A 282 6.87 2.73 -39.76
C GLY A 282 5.49 3.39 -39.83
N ARG A 283 4.45 2.64 -39.46
CA ARG A 283 3.06 3.09 -39.44
C ARG A 283 2.87 4.25 -38.46
N ASN A 284 2.11 5.27 -38.85
CA ASN A 284 1.83 6.43 -37.99
C ASN A 284 0.37 6.92 -38.08
N SER A 285 -0.57 6.09 -38.52
CA SER A 285 -1.98 6.51 -38.71
C SER A 285 -2.62 7.11 -37.44
N ASP A 286 -2.14 6.68 -36.27
CA ASP A 286 -2.69 6.96 -34.94
C ASP A 286 -1.72 7.81 -34.12
N GLY A 287 -0.63 8.29 -34.74
CA GLY A 287 0.41 9.09 -34.08
C GLY A 287 1.45 8.27 -33.31
N GLN A 288 1.50 6.94 -33.48
CA GLN A 288 2.40 6.03 -32.75
C GLN A 288 3.90 6.25 -33.00
N VAL A 289 4.29 7.01 -34.03
CA VAL A 289 5.69 7.45 -34.19
C VAL A 289 6.04 8.57 -33.21
N GLY A 290 5.07 9.35 -32.75
CA GLY A 290 5.26 10.39 -31.71
C GLY A 290 5.93 11.68 -32.22
N ASP A 291 5.94 11.90 -33.54
CA ASP A 291 6.59 13.06 -34.17
C ASP A 291 5.65 14.27 -34.35
N GLY A 292 4.46 14.24 -33.71
CA GLY A 292 3.44 15.27 -33.83
C GLY A 292 2.59 15.18 -35.10
N THR A 293 2.83 14.17 -35.95
CA THR A 293 2.07 13.95 -37.19
C THR A 293 1.39 12.59 -37.18
N THR A 294 0.60 12.31 -38.22
CA THR A 294 -0.04 11.00 -38.47
C THR A 294 0.42 10.35 -39.78
N THR A 295 1.61 10.72 -40.27
CA THR A 295 2.14 10.25 -41.55
C THR A 295 3.20 9.18 -41.34
N ASP A 296 3.06 8.03 -42.02
CA ASP A 296 4.03 6.93 -42.02
C ASP A 296 5.45 7.43 -42.33
N ARG A 297 6.45 6.77 -41.73
CA ARG A 297 7.86 7.10 -41.88
C ARG A 297 8.64 5.91 -42.39
N THR A 298 9.25 6.04 -43.56
CA THR A 298 10.12 4.98 -44.14
C THR A 298 11.57 5.06 -43.64
N THR A 299 11.89 6.08 -42.84
CA THR A 299 13.20 6.28 -42.21
C THR A 299 13.03 6.75 -40.76
N PRO A 300 13.97 6.43 -39.85
CA PRO A 300 13.92 6.87 -38.45
C PRO A 300 13.79 8.39 -38.30
N VAL A 301 12.80 8.85 -37.52
CA VAL A 301 12.60 10.26 -37.13
C VAL A 301 12.63 10.41 -35.62
N ASN A 302 12.97 11.60 -35.11
CA ASN A 302 12.99 11.85 -33.67
C ASN A 302 11.57 11.90 -33.10
N VAL A 303 11.38 11.35 -31.90
CA VAL A 303 10.13 11.51 -31.14
C VAL A 303 10.10 12.90 -30.49
N SER A 304 8.97 13.59 -30.60
CA SER A 304 8.79 14.95 -30.09
C SER A 304 9.02 15.02 -28.57
N GLY A 305 9.92 15.89 -28.13
CA GLY A 305 10.23 16.09 -26.71
C GLY A 305 11.06 14.98 -26.05
N LEU A 306 11.47 13.94 -26.80
CA LEU A 306 12.27 12.80 -26.30
C LEU A 306 13.57 12.60 -27.09
N THR A 307 14.28 13.70 -27.37
CA THR A 307 15.61 13.66 -28.01
C THR A 307 16.75 13.30 -27.04
N SER A 308 16.47 13.27 -25.74
CA SER A 308 17.34 12.86 -24.63
C SER A 308 16.46 12.48 -23.41
N GLY A 309 17.03 11.89 -22.35
CA GLY A 309 16.33 11.68 -21.08
C GLY A 309 15.45 10.42 -21.01
N VAL A 310 15.65 9.46 -21.91
CA VAL A 310 14.96 8.16 -21.93
C VAL A 310 15.87 7.07 -21.40
N ALA A 311 15.43 6.36 -20.35
CA ALA A 311 16.22 5.36 -19.64
C ALA A 311 16.01 3.93 -20.13
N VAL A 312 14.79 3.60 -20.58
CA VAL A 312 14.46 2.28 -21.13
C VAL A 312 13.69 2.50 -22.43
N LEU A 313 14.12 1.81 -23.48
CA LEU A 313 13.46 1.89 -24.77
C LEU A 313 12.01 1.44 -24.65
N THR A 314 11.19 2.26 -25.29
CA THR A 314 9.79 2.10 -25.57
C THR A 314 9.40 0.67 -25.88
N THR A 315 8.54 0.08 -25.07
CA THR A 315 7.70 -1.05 -25.50
C THR A 315 6.56 -0.42 -26.30
N LEU A 316 6.39 -0.89 -27.52
CA LEU A 316 5.36 -0.38 -28.41
C LEU A 316 4.10 -1.24 -28.12
N GLY A 317 2.90 -0.76 -28.47
CA GLY A 317 1.70 -1.58 -28.64
C GLY A 317 1.24 -1.55 -30.10
N ASP A 318 0.07 -2.10 -30.42
CA ASP A 318 -0.40 -2.27 -31.80
C ASP A 318 -0.43 -0.93 -32.57
N ALA A 319 -0.91 0.09 -31.87
CA ALA A 319 -0.99 1.46 -32.38
C ALA A 319 -0.62 2.53 -31.34
N PHE A 320 0.06 2.17 -30.25
CA PHE A 320 0.53 3.12 -29.24
C PHE A 320 1.96 2.81 -28.77
N SER A 321 2.54 3.66 -27.94
CA SER A 321 3.96 3.58 -27.58
C SER A 321 4.18 4.25 -26.24
N CYS A 322 5.01 3.67 -25.37
CA CYS A 322 5.33 4.25 -24.07
C CYS A 322 6.80 4.12 -23.74
N ALA A 323 7.42 5.19 -23.24
CA ALA A 323 8.83 5.23 -22.86
C ALA A 323 8.99 5.57 -21.37
N LYS A 324 9.99 4.94 -20.74
CA LYS A 324 10.41 5.28 -19.38
C LYS A 324 11.51 6.34 -19.41
N THR A 325 11.32 7.43 -18.68
CA THR A 325 12.30 8.52 -18.57
C THR A 325 13.39 8.23 -17.54
N GLU A 326 14.49 8.98 -17.59
CA GLU A 326 15.56 8.96 -16.56
C GLU A 326 15.08 9.39 -15.18
N SER A 327 13.97 10.14 -15.09
CA SER A 327 13.29 10.46 -13.83
C SER A 327 12.46 9.31 -13.27
N ASN A 328 12.53 8.11 -13.87
CA ASN A 328 11.69 6.94 -13.57
C ASN A 328 10.19 7.18 -13.76
N GLY A 329 9.80 8.14 -14.60
CA GLY A 329 8.41 8.35 -15.02
C GLY A 329 8.08 7.65 -16.34
N VAL A 330 6.81 7.64 -16.73
CA VAL A 330 6.35 7.03 -17.99
C VAL A 330 5.63 8.06 -18.86
N LYS A 331 6.01 8.11 -20.14
CA LYS A 331 5.32 8.88 -21.17
C LYS A 331 4.78 7.97 -22.26
N CYS A 332 3.50 8.12 -22.62
CA CYS A 332 2.83 7.34 -23.66
C CYS A 332 2.25 8.22 -24.77
N TRP A 333 2.06 7.65 -25.97
CA TRP A 333 1.45 8.30 -27.13
C TRP A 333 0.91 7.27 -28.13
N GLY A 334 0.12 7.71 -29.11
CA GLY A 334 -0.53 6.90 -30.15
C GLY A 334 -2.04 6.76 -29.92
N ASP A 335 -2.59 5.63 -30.38
CA ASP A 335 -3.99 5.24 -30.20
C ASP A 335 -4.38 5.17 -28.73
N ASN A 336 -5.57 5.65 -28.42
CA ASN A 336 -6.10 5.68 -27.06
C ASN A 336 -7.56 5.26 -26.97
N GLN A 337 -8.06 4.50 -27.94
CA GLN A 337 -9.47 4.05 -27.97
C GLN A 337 -9.82 3.15 -26.78
N TYR A 338 -8.85 2.40 -26.27
CA TYR A 338 -8.95 1.57 -25.07
C TYR A 338 -8.32 2.22 -23.83
N SER A 339 -8.10 3.53 -23.86
CA SER A 339 -7.45 4.29 -22.79
C SER A 339 -6.03 3.83 -22.43
N GLN A 340 -5.34 3.18 -23.38
CA GLN A 340 -4.03 2.56 -23.20
C GLN A 340 -2.87 3.57 -23.11
N VAL A 341 -3.10 4.85 -23.42
CA VAL A 341 -2.13 5.92 -23.13
C VAL A 341 -2.04 6.19 -21.61
N GLY A 342 -3.11 5.94 -20.84
CA GLY A 342 -3.07 6.05 -19.37
C GLY A 342 -3.08 7.49 -18.83
N ASP A 343 -3.48 8.48 -19.64
CA ASP A 343 -3.55 9.90 -19.25
C ASP A 343 -4.91 10.30 -18.66
N GLY A 344 -5.77 9.32 -18.34
CA GLY A 344 -7.13 9.54 -17.86
C GLY A 344 -8.14 9.86 -18.98
N THR A 345 -7.72 9.85 -20.25
CA THR A 345 -8.59 10.11 -21.41
C THR A 345 -8.70 8.90 -22.34
N SER A 346 -9.50 9.05 -23.41
CA SER A 346 -9.59 8.09 -24.52
C SER A 346 -9.26 8.75 -25.87
N THR A 347 -8.45 9.82 -25.84
CA THR A 347 -8.09 10.60 -27.02
C THR A 347 -6.68 10.28 -27.45
N ASP A 348 -6.49 10.01 -28.74
CA ASP A 348 -5.18 9.72 -29.33
C ASP A 348 -4.19 10.87 -29.09
N ARG A 349 -2.90 10.53 -29.11
CA ARG A 349 -1.81 11.46 -28.84
C ARG A 349 -0.73 11.29 -29.90
N SER A 350 -0.53 12.28 -30.76
CA SER A 350 0.59 12.25 -31.72
C SER A 350 1.94 12.68 -31.12
N THR A 351 1.96 13.03 -29.83
CA THR A 351 3.15 13.39 -29.06
C THR A 351 3.13 12.75 -27.67
N PRO A 352 4.29 12.42 -27.07
CA PRO A 352 4.38 11.86 -25.73
C PRO A 352 3.67 12.69 -24.65
N VAL A 353 2.83 12.06 -23.84
CA VAL A 353 2.19 12.64 -22.65
C VAL A 353 2.48 11.81 -21.41
N ASP A 354 2.44 12.42 -20.22
CA ASP A 354 2.67 11.70 -18.96
C ASP A 354 1.52 10.76 -18.61
N VAL A 355 1.86 9.56 -18.14
CA VAL A 355 0.88 8.62 -17.58
C VAL A 355 0.46 9.09 -16.20
N SER A 356 -0.85 9.12 -15.94
CA SER A 356 -1.41 9.60 -14.67
C SER A 356 -0.89 8.78 -13.49
N GLY A 357 -0.31 9.45 -12.49
CA GLY A 357 0.20 8.81 -11.28
C GLY A 357 1.56 8.10 -11.42
N LEU A 358 2.20 8.12 -12.61
CA LEU A 358 3.51 7.48 -12.87
C LEU A 358 4.58 8.49 -13.31
N GLY A 359 4.67 9.62 -12.61
CA GLY A 359 5.74 10.62 -12.85
C GLY A 359 7.13 10.21 -12.36
N SER A 360 7.20 9.20 -11.49
CA SER A 360 8.44 8.62 -10.93
C SER A 360 8.17 7.23 -10.35
N GLY A 361 9.22 6.51 -9.94
CA GLY A 361 9.09 5.27 -9.18
C GLY A 361 8.83 4.00 -10.01
N VAL A 362 8.92 4.08 -11.33
CA VAL A 362 8.82 2.91 -12.22
C VAL A 362 10.20 2.24 -12.38
N ALA A 363 10.28 0.93 -12.13
CA ALA A 363 11.46 0.11 -12.37
C ALA A 363 11.57 -0.28 -13.85
N THR A 364 10.54 -0.93 -14.39
CA THR A 364 10.47 -1.33 -15.81
C THR A 364 9.04 -1.24 -16.34
N LEU A 365 8.89 -1.35 -17.66
CA LEU A 365 7.63 -1.22 -18.38
C LEU A 365 7.47 -2.39 -19.36
N ALA A 366 6.24 -2.90 -19.48
CA ALA A 366 5.82 -3.77 -20.57
C ALA A 366 4.58 -3.16 -21.23
N VAL A 367 4.54 -3.16 -22.55
CA VAL A 367 3.40 -2.72 -23.36
C VAL A 367 3.05 -3.86 -24.29
N GLY A 368 1.79 -4.25 -24.30
CA GLY A 368 1.22 -5.17 -25.28
C GLY A 368 0.38 -4.40 -26.29
N ASP A 369 -0.38 -5.10 -27.12
CA ASP A 369 -1.14 -4.49 -28.21
C ASP A 369 -2.09 -3.37 -27.74
N PHE A 370 -2.80 -3.60 -26.62
CA PHE A 370 -3.91 -2.75 -26.17
C PHE A 370 -3.84 -2.37 -24.67
N HIS A 371 -2.80 -2.79 -23.95
CA HIS A 371 -2.63 -2.50 -22.53
C HIS A 371 -1.14 -2.36 -22.19
N ALA A 372 -0.87 -1.75 -21.04
CA ALA A 372 0.48 -1.55 -20.55
C ALA A 372 0.55 -1.83 -19.05
N CYS A 373 1.73 -2.25 -18.60
CA CYS A 373 2.02 -2.57 -17.21
C CYS A 373 3.38 -2.00 -16.79
N ALA A 374 3.42 -1.31 -15.66
CA ALA A 374 4.61 -0.75 -15.04
C ALA A 374 4.95 -1.52 -13.76
N LEU A 375 6.16 -2.06 -13.68
CA LEU A 375 6.71 -2.59 -12.44
C LEU A 375 7.22 -1.41 -11.61
N MET A 376 6.80 -1.31 -10.35
CA MET A 376 7.22 -0.23 -9.46
C MET A 376 8.54 -0.58 -8.76
N ALA A 377 9.40 0.41 -8.52
CA ALA A 377 10.69 0.24 -7.83
C ALA A 377 10.54 -0.25 -6.38
N THR A 378 9.41 0.07 -5.75
CA THR A 378 9.04 -0.37 -4.40
C THR A 378 8.41 -1.77 -4.36
N GLY A 379 8.29 -2.45 -5.50
CA GLY A 379 7.50 -3.67 -5.65
C GLY A 379 6.04 -3.38 -6.05
N GLY A 380 5.38 -4.40 -6.61
CA GLY A 380 4.02 -4.30 -7.18
C GLY A 380 4.01 -3.96 -8.68
N LEU A 381 2.91 -4.32 -9.35
CA LEU A 381 2.69 -4.09 -10.78
C LEU A 381 1.41 -3.29 -10.97
N LYS A 382 1.51 -2.21 -11.74
CA LYS A 382 0.36 -1.40 -12.14
C LYS A 382 0.08 -1.56 -13.62
N CYS A 383 -1.15 -1.90 -14.00
CA CYS A 383 -1.56 -2.08 -15.40
C CYS A 383 -2.70 -1.13 -15.79
N TRP A 384 -2.81 -0.77 -17.06
CA TRP A 384 -3.90 0.06 -17.62
C TRP A 384 -4.16 -0.25 -19.09
N GLY A 385 -5.26 0.30 -19.62
CA GLY A 385 -5.74 0.06 -20.98
C GLY A 385 -6.87 -0.96 -21.02
N ARG A 386 -6.94 -1.71 -22.12
CA ARG A 386 -7.98 -2.72 -22.38
C ARG A 386 -7.95 -3.85 -21.34
N ASN A 387 -9.13 -4.34 -20.92
CA ASN A 387 -9.24 -5.41 -19.92
C ASN A 387 -10.32 -6.46 -20.20
N ASP A 388 -10.81 -6.59 -21.45
CA ASP A 388 -11.96 -7.45 -21.76
C ASP A 388 -11.77 -8.94 -21.35
N TYR A 389 -10.53 -9.38 -21.22
CA TYR A 389 -10.15 -10.76 -20.86
C TYR A 389 -9.46 -10.85 -19.50
N GLY A 390 -9.41 -9.76 -18.74
CA GLY A 390 -8.74 -9.70 -17.44
C GLY A 390 -7.24 -9.47 -17.48
N GLN A 391 -6.67 -9.06 -18.63
CA GLN A 391 -5.23 -8.87 -18.83
C GLN A 391 -4.56 -7.82 -17.92
N LEU A 392 -5.33 -6.99 -17.22
CA LEU A 392 -4.81 -6.09 -16.19
C LEU A 392 -4.54 -6.79 -14.85
N GLY A 393 -5.14 -7.96 -14.61
CA GLY A 393 -4.88 -8.77 -13.43
C GLY A 393 -5.49 -8.22 -12.13
N ASP A 394 -6.43 -7.28 -12.22
CA ASP A 394 -7.07 -6.60 -11.08
C ASP A 394 -8.31 -7.35 -10.56
N GLY A 395 -8.53 -8.60 -11.00
CA GLY A 395 -9.71 -9.39 -10.67
C GLY A 395 -10.96 -8.99 -11.45
N THR A 396 -10.88 -8.00 -12.34
CA THR A 396 -12.02 -7.50 -13.12
C THR A 396 -11.79 -7.67 -14.62
N THR A 397 -12.80 -7.36 -15.42
CA THR A 397 -12.71 -7.21 -16.89
C THR A 397 -12.95 -5.77 -17.34
N THR A 398 -12.79 -4.80 -16.42
CA THR A 398 -13.09 -3.39 -16.68
C THR A 398 -11.86 -2.66 -17.23
N GLN A 399 -12.01 -1.99 -18.37
CA GLN A 399 -10.97 -1.12 -18.94
C GLN A 399 -10.58 -0.01 -17.95
N ARG A 400 -9.28 0.33 -17.91
CA ARG A 400 -8.75 1.36 -17.00
C ARG A 400 -8.03 2.44 -17.77
N SER A 401 -8.47 3.68 -17.62
CA SER A 401 -7.79 4.86 -18.20
C SER A 401 -6.64 5.40 -17.35
N GLN A 402 -6.43 4.79 -16.17
CA GLN A 402 -5.33 5.07 -15.26
C GLN A 402 -4.76 3.76 -14.70
N PRO A 403 -3.48 3.73 -14.29
CA PRO A 403 -2.85 2.54 -13.72
C PRO A 403 -3.57 2.00 -12.49
N VAL A 404 -3.94 0.71 -12.51
CA VAL A 404 -4.52 -0.05 -11.39
C VAL A 404 -3.55 -1.14 -10.93
N ASP A 405 -3.59 -1.50 -9.66
CA ASP A 405 -2.76 -2.59 -9.12
C ASP A 405 -3.25 -3.96 -9.62
N ALA A 406 -2.33 -4.78 -10.13
CA ALA A 406 -2.57 -6.19 -10.40
C ALA A 406 -2.50 -7.00 -9.09
N GLN A 407 -3.43 -7.94 -8.90
CA GLN A 407 -3.51 -8.80 -7.72
C GLN A 407 -2.49 -9.95 -7.79
N ILE A 408 -1.20 -9.61 -7.66
CA ILE A 408 -0.13 -10.60 -7.73
C ILE A 408 0.03 -11.32 -6.40
N SER A 409 -0.04 -12.65 -6.43
CA SER A 409 0.36 -13.50 -5.32
C SER A 409 1.90 -13.61 -5.32
N LEU A 410 2.56 -12.67 -4.64
CA LEU A 410 4.00 -12.40 -4.73
C LEU A 410 4.92 -13.40 -4.00
N SER A 411 4.42 -14.52 -3.51
CA SER A 411 5.19 -15.40 -2.63
C SER A 411 5.64 -16.71 -3.28
N GLY A 412 5.08 -17.10 -4.43
CA GLY A 412 5.14 -18.47 -4.94
C GLY A 412 4.42 -19.47 -4.02
N PHE A 413 4.37 -19.22 -2.71
CA PHE A 413 3.67 -19.98 -1.69
C PHE A 413 2.19 -20.07 -2.04
N SER A 414 1.71 -21.29 -2.23
CA SER A 414 0.31 -21.56 -2.52
C SER A 414 -0.34 -22.33 -1.38
N CYS A 415 -1.42 -21.76 -0.83
CA CYS A 415 -2.28 -22.46 0.11
C CYS A 415 -2.89 -23.75 -0.47
N SER A 416 -2.99 -23.88 -1.80
CA SER A 416 -3.47 -25.11 -2.44
C SER A 416 -2.47 -26.27 -2.39
N ARG A 417 -1.20 -25.99 -2.06
CA ARG A 417 -0.15 -27.00 -1.91
C ARG A 417 0.04 -27.48 -0.48
N GLN A 418 -0.56 -26.78 0.50
CA GLN A 418 -0.51 -27.18 1.91
C GLN A 418 -1.53 -28.30 2.16
N THR A 419 -1.08 -29.43 2.70
CA THR A 419 -1.92 -30.64 2.88
C THR A 419 -2.35 -30.89 4.32
N ASP A 420 -1.88 -30.06 5.24
CA ASP A 420 -1.90 -30.26 6.68
C ASP A 420 -2.76 -29.21 7.43
N MET A 421 -3.31 -28.23 6.71
CA MET A 421 -4.22 -27.22 7.23
C MET A 421 -5.34 -26.86 6.24
N LEU A 422 -6.38 -26.17 6.73
CA LEU A 422 -7.46 -25.69 5.87
C LEU A 422 -6.98 -24.54 4.95
N PRO A 423 -7.14 -24.64 3.61
CA PRO A 423 -6.67 -23.60 2.68
C PRO A 423 -7.27 -22.21 2.92
N ALA A 424 -8.49 -22.15 3.46
CA ALA A 424 -9.15 -20.89 3.81
C ALA A 424 -8.40 -20.14 4.93
N ASP A 425 -7.98 -20.83 5.99
CA ASP A 425 -7.21 -20.23 7.08
C ASP A 425 -5.85 -19.74 6.58
N CYS A 426 -5.18 -20.56 5.75
CA CYS A 426 -3.94 -20.17 5.09
C CYS A 426 -4.10 -18.87 4.28
N THR A 427 -5.20 -18.73 3.54
CA THR A 427 -5.47 -17.52 2.75
C THR A 427 -5.62 -16.27 3.64
N VAL A 428 -6.23 -16.42 4.82
CA VAL A 428 -6.33 -15.32 5.79
C VAL A 428 -4.95 -14.94 6.36
N LEU A 429 -4.07 -15.92 6.61
CA LEU A 429 -2.69 -15.63 7.03
C LEU A 429 -1.94 -14.84 5.95
N LEU A 430 -2.11 -15.20 4.67
CA LEU A 430 -1.51 -14.45 3.57
C LEU A 430 -2.03 -13.02 3.46
N ASP A 431 -3.33 -12.80 3.69
CA ASP A 431 -3.92 -11.47 3.73
C ASP A 431 -3.38 -10.64 4.90
N LEU A 432 -3.22 -11.25 6.09
CA LEU A 432 -2.54 -10.61 7.21
C LEU A 432 -1.10 -10.21 6.87
N TYR A 433 -0.33 -11.13 6.29
CA TYR A 433 1.05 -10.88 5.87
C TYR A 433 1.12 -9.72 4.86
N ALA A 434 0.23 -9.70 3.86
CA ALA A 434 0.21 -8.65 2.84
C ALA A 434 -0.24 -7.28 3.40
N SER A 435 -1.34 -7.26 4.16
CA SER A 435 -1.95 -6.04 4.71
C SER A 435 -1.12 -5.37 5.81
N THR A 436 -0.21 -6.11 6.44
CA THR A 436 0.67 -5.60 7.50
C THR A 436 2.16 -5.59 7.15
N ASN A 437 2.49 -5.58 5.85
CA ASN A 437 3.85 -5.46 5.33
C ASN A 437 4.81 -6.55 5.84
N GLY A 438 4.39 -7.81 5.70
CA GLY A 438 5.07 -9.03 6.14
C GLY A 438 6.54 -9.15 5.80
N ALA A 439 6.94 -8.63 4.63
CA ALA A 439 8.33 -8.64 4.20
C ALA A 439 9.26 -7.77 5.08
N SER A 440 8.69 -6.84 5.85
CA SER A 440 9.42 -5.89 6.71
C SER A 440 9.23 -6.14 8.22
N TRP A 441 8.56 -7.23 8.60
CA TRP A 441 8.46 -7.62 10.01
C TRP A 441 9.84 -7.91 10.60
N SER A 442 10.00 -7.70 11.91
CA SER A 442 11.26 -8.00 12.59
C SER A 442 11.60 -9.49 12.54
N GLU A 443 10.58 -10.34 12.61
CA GLU A 443 10.65 -11.79 12.57
C GLU A 443 9.50 -12.33 11.72
N ASN A 444 9.86 -12.98 10.60
CA ASN A 444 8.93 -13.61 9.68
C ASN A 444 9.40 -15.01 9.25
N THR A 445 10.23 -15.67 10.07
CA THR A 445 10.72 -17.03 9.80
C THR A 445 9.58 -17.99 9.45
N GLY A 446 9.78 -18.78 8.40
CA GLY A 446 8.80 -19.74 7.89
C GLY A 446 7.74 -19.12 6.99
N TRP A 447 7.38 -17.84 7.17
CA TRP A 447 6.33 -17.21 6.39
C TRP A 447 6.68 -17.22 4.90
N LEU A 448 5.73 -17.70 4.09
CA LEU A 448 5.87 -17.86 2.63
C LEU A 448 6.91 -18.90 2.18
N GLU A 449 7.47 -19.71 3.09
CA GLU A 449 8.36 -20.81 2.72
C GLU A 449 7.56 -22.04 2.27
N GLN A 450 7.77 -22.51 1.03
CA GLN A 450 6.99 -23.58 0.41
C GLN A 450 6.91 -24.89 1.19
N ASN A 451 8.02 -25.25 1.85
CA ASN A 451 8.19 -26.54 2.52
C ASN A 451 8.00 -26.42 4.04
N VAL A 452 7.50 -25.27 4.52
CA VAL A 452 7.19 -25.02 5.92
C VAL A 452 5.67 -24.89 6.03
N SER A 453 5.09 -25.71 6.90
CA SER A 453 3.66 -25.59 7.22
C SER A 453 3.38 -24.19 7.76
N PRO A 454 2.25 -23.56 7.41
CA PRO A 454 1.86 -22.31 8.06
C PRO A 454 1.63 -22.44 9.56
N CYS A 455 1.40 -23.65 10.06
CA CYS A 455 1.31 -23.92 11.49
C CYS A 455 2.67 -23.94 12.19
N ASP A 456 3.77 -23.91 11.43
CA ASP A 456 5.14 -23.80 11.93
C ASP A 456 5.72 -22.40 11.65
N TRP A 457 4.94 -21.50 11.06
CA TRP A 457 5.33 -20.10 10.87
C TRP A 457 5.47 -19.39 12.19
N TYR A 458 6.42 -18.45 12.25
CA TYR A 458 6.60 -17.64 13.44
C TYR A 458 5.28 -16.98 13.86
N GLY A 459 4.90 -17.18 15.12
CA GLY A 459 3.70 -16.59 15.70
C GLY A 459 2.38 -17.24 15.27
N VAL A 460 2.37 -18.34 14.52
CA VAL A 460 1.14 -19.07 14.19
C VAL A 460 1.07 -20.35 15.01
N VAL A 461 -0.05 -20.56 15.71
CA VAL A 461 -0.35 -21.83 16.40
C VAL A 461 -1.62 -22.41 15.81
N CYS A 462 -1.58 -23.69 15.47
CA CYS A 462 -2.73 -24.41 14.94
C CYS A 462 -3.27 -25.48 15.90
N THR A 463 -4.55 -25.80 15.75
CA THR A 463 -5.25 -26.88 16.47
C THR A 463 -5.90 -27.88 15.51
N GLY A 464 -6.32 -29.04 16.03
CA GLY A 464 -7.02 -30.08 15.27
C GLY A 464 -6.14 -31.22 14.78
N ALA A 465 -6.72 -32.11 13.95
CA ALA A 465 -6.04 -33.26 13.40
C ALA A 465 -5.01 -32.85 12.33
N SER A 466 -3.92 -33.61 12.20
CA SER A 466 -2.76 -33.30 11.34
C SER A 466 -3.05 -33.14 9.85
N SER A 467 -4.20 -33.61 9.35
CA SER A 467 -4.62 -33.50 7.95
C SER A 467 -5.56 -32.32 7.66
N ASN A 468 -5.98 -31.56 8.69
CA ASN A 468 -6.88 -30.43 8.53
C ASN A 468 -6.80 -29.47 9.73
N ARG A 469 -5.57 -29.04 10.05
CA ARG A 469 -5.33 -28.10 11.15
C ARG A 469 -6.00 -26.74 10.85
N ARG A 470 -6.43 -26.06 11.91
CA ARG A 470 -7.03 -24.72 11.88
C ARG A 470 -6.19 -23.76 12.71
N VAL A 471 -6.11 -22.49 12.31
CA VAL A 471 -5.37 -21.48 13.07
C VAL A 471 -6.12 -21.19 14.36
N ALA A 472 -5.41 -21.33 15.49
CA ALA A 472 -5.94 -21.13 16.83
C ALA A 472 -5.34 -19.88 17.49
N GLU A 473 -4.06 -19.57 17.27
CA GLU A 473 -3.44 -18.41 17.89
C GLU A 473 -2.55 -17.66 16.90
N LEU A 474 -2.57 -16.34 17.01
CA LEU A 474 -1.66 -15.42 16.33
C LEU A 474 -0.89 -14.61 17.36
N LEU A 475 0.41 -14.88 17.50
CA LEU A 475 1.31 -14.35 18.51
C LEU A 475 2.43 -13.53 17.83
N LEU A 476 2.07 -12.36 17.30
CA LEU A 476 2.96 -11.48 16.52
C LEU A 476 3.20 -10.13 17.21
N SER A 477 3.25 -10.15 18.54
CA SER A 477 3.51 -8.95 19.34
C SER A 477 4.95 -8.47 19.20
N SER A 478 5.19 -7.15 19.27
CA SER A 478 6.55 -6.57 19.20
C SER A 478 7.33 -6.94 17.93
N ASN A 479 6.65 -6.95 16.78
CA ASN A 479 7.21 -7.51 15.54
C ASN A 479 7.25 -6.53 14.35
N ASN A 480 7.11 -5.23 14.63
CA ASN A 480 7.18 -4.15 13.64
C ASN A 480 6.15 -4.27 12.49
N LEU A 481 4.97 -4.82 12.77
CA LEU A 481 3.86 -4.88 11.80
C LEU A 481 3.39 -3.45 11.48
N THR A 482 3.28 -3.12 10.19
CA THR A 482 2.82 -1.79 9.69
C THR A 482 1.75 -1.98 8.63
N GLY A 483 0.70 -1.16 8.59
CA GLY A 483 -0.38 -1.30 7.59
C GLY A 483 -1.74 -1.33 8.27
N VAL A 484 -2.63 -2.24 7.90
CA VAL A 484 -4.00 -2.33 8.44
C VAL A 484 -4.36 -3.75 8.85
N LEU A 485 -5.29 -3.91 9.80
CA LEU A 485 -5.90 -5.21 10.10
C LEU A 485 -6.88 -5.60 8.98
N PRO A 486 -6.74 -6.77 8.33
CA PRO A 486 -7.66 -7.17 7.28
C PRO A 486 -8.96 -7.75 7.87
N ALA A 487 -10.10 -7.44 7.23
CA ALA A 487 -11.41 -7.97 7.62
C ALA A 487 -11.47 -9.51 7.56
N SER A 488 -10.67 -10.13 6.69
CA SER A 488 -10.59 -11.59 6.53
C SER A 488 -10.15 -12.31 7.81
N LEU A 489 -9.48 -11.64 8.75
CA LEU A 489 -9.15 -12.21 10.06
C LEU A 489 -10.39 -12.78 10.77
N GLY A 490 -11.55 -12.15 10.59
CA GLY A 490 -12.82 -12.62 11.14
C GLY A 490 -13.29 -14.00 10.64
N ALA A 491 -12.67 -14.55 9.60
CA ALA A 491 -13.01 -15.87 9.04
C ALA A 491 -12.32 -17.04 9.79
N LEU A 492 -11.39 -16.77 10.70
CA LEU A 492 -10.65 -17.80 11.44
C LEU A 492 -11.50 -18.40 12.57
N GLY A 493 -12.42 -19.29 12.21
CA GLY A 493 -13.44 -19.84 13.12
C GLY A 493 -12.93 -20.69 14.30
N ALA A 494 -11.64 -21.02 14.35
CA ALA A 494 -11.02 -21.75 15.47
C ALA A 494 -10.13 -20.87 16.36
N MET A 495 -10.10 -19.55 16.11
CA MET A 495 -9.22 -18.61 16.80
C MET A 495 -9.57 -18.51 18.30
N THR A 496 -8.57 -18.70 19.15
CA THR A 496 -8.61 -18.54 20.60
C THR A 496 -7.81 -17.33 21.08
N GLU A 497 -6.76 -16.92 20.37
CA GLU A 497 -5.96 -15.74 20.74
C GLU A 497 -5.46 -14.95 19.53
N VAL A 498 -5.70 -13.65 19.54
CA VAL A 498 -5.08 -12.70 18.60
C VAL A 498 -4.26 -11.70 19.41
N SER A 499 -2.94 -11.78 19.31
CA SER A 499 -1.99 -10.97 20.06
C SER A 499 -1.03 -10.24 19.12
N LEU A 500 -1.39 -9.00 18.79
CA LEU A 500 -0.66 -8.08 17.90
C LEU A 500 -0.14 -6.85 18.66
N TYR A 501 0.06 -7.00 19.97
CA TYR A 501 0.44 -5.94 20.90
C TYR A 501 1.80 -5.33 20.56
N THR A 502 1.97 -4.02 20.74
CA THR A 502 3.24 -3.31 20.48
C THR A 502 3.68 -3.45 19.03
N ASN A 503 2.94 -2.86 18.11
CA ASN A 503 3.28 -2.79 16.68
C ASN A 503 2.97 -1.38 16.15
N ALA A 504 3.00 -1.18 14.83
CA ALA A 504 2.69 0.07 14.15
C ALA A 504 1.48 -0.07 13.21
N ILE A 505 0.51 -0.92 13.58
CA ILE A 505 -0.69 -1.18 12.78
C ILE A 505 -1.64 0.02 12.87
N GLY A 506 -2.02 0.57 11.72
CA GLY A 506 -2.99 1.65 11.58
C GLY A 506 -4.34 1.16 11.06
N GLY A 507 -5.15 2.11 10.56
CA GLY A 507 -6.51 1.80 10.09
C GLY A 507 -7.50 1.55 11.23
N THR A 508 -8.69 1.06 10.88
CA THR A 508 -9.76 0.78 11.84
C THR A 508 -9.75 -0.66 12.32
N ILE A 509 -10.34 -0.93 13.48
CA ILE A 509 -10.63 -2.30 13.92
C ILE A 509 -11.78 -2.84 13.05
N PRO A 510 -11.59 -3.94 12.27
CA PRO A 510 -12.65 -4.48 11.43
C PRO A 510 -13.81 -5.05 12.26
N PRO A 511 -15.07 -4.71 11.97
CA PRO A 511 -16.24 -5.31 12.64
C PRO A 511 -16.31 -6.83 12.52
N GLU A 512 -15.73 -7.40 11.45
CA GLU A 512 -15.67 -8.84 11.19
C GLU A 512 -14.90 -9.61 12.27
N LEU A 513 -14.06 -8.95 13.07
CA LEU A 513 -13.44 -9.58 14.24
C LEU A 513 -14.48 -10.06 15.26
N GLY A 514 -15.69 -9.50 15.25
CA GLY A 514 -16.84 -9.99 16.01
C GLY A 514 -17.30 -11.41 15.65
N ASN A 515 -16.84 -11.96 14.51
CA ASN A 515 -17.16 -13.33 14.07
C ASN A 515 -16.27 -14.41 14.72
N LEU A 516 -15.24 -14.03 15.48
CA LEU A 516 -14.30 -14.95 16.13
C LEU A 516 -14.88 -15.61 17.38
N ALA A 517 -15.96 -16.38 17.22
CA ALA A 517 -16.81 -16.88 18.31
C ALA A 517 -16.10 -17.69 19.43
N SER A 518 -14.86 -18.14 19.22
CA SER A 518 -14.06 -18.89 20.20
C SER A 518 -12.93 -18.07 20.84
N VAL A 519 -12.79 -16.78 20.52
CA VAL A 519 -11.65 -15.98 20.98
C VAL A 519 -11.72 -15.73 22.49
N ASN A 520 -10.62 -16.04 23.16
CA ASN A 520 -10.44 -15.84 24.60
C ASN A 520 -9.64 -14.57 24.89
N ALA A 521 -8.73 -14.18 23.99
CA ALA A 521 -7.92 -12.99 24.16
C ALA A 521 -7.76 -12.21 22.85
N LEU A 522 -8.08 -10.92 22.90
CA LEU A 522 -7.83 -9.96 21.83
C LEU A 522 -6.93 -8.84 22.38
N ARG A 523 -5.67 -8.80 21.94
CA ARG A 523 -4.67 -7.81 22.34
C ARG A 523 -4.18 -7.04 21.13
N LEU A 524 -4.69 -5.82 20.97
CA LEU A 524 -4.36 -4.89 19.89
C LEU A 524 -3.73 -3.59 20.41
N GLY A 525 -3.40 -3.53 21.71
CA GLY A 525 -2.83 -2.34 22.34
C GLY A 525 -1.42 -1.97 21.84
N HIS A 526 -1.00 -0.73 22.10
CA HIS A 526 0.24 -0.13 21.60
C HIS A 526 0.38 -0.24 20.08
N ASN A 527 -0.58 0.36 19.36
CA ASN A 527 -0.63 0.43 17.91
C ASN A 527 -1.04 1.84 17.46
N GLN A 528 -1.37 2.00 16.17
CA GLN A 528 -1.82 3.28 15.59
C GLN A 528 -3.28 3.21 15.12
N LEU A 529 -4.10 2.34 15.70
CA LEU A 529 -5.49 2.11 15.29
C LEU A 529 -6.33 3.36 15.51
N VAL A 530 -7.21 3.66 14.56
CA VAL A 530 -8.11 4.83 14.53
C VAL A 530 -9.57 4.38 14.40
N GLY A 531 -10.50 5.33 14.52
CA GLY A 531 -11.93 5.07 14.38
C GLY A 531 -12.57 4.55 15.66
N SER A 532 -13.84 4.13 15.57
CA SER A 532 -14.62 3.65 16.71
C SER A 532 -14.38 2.18 17.02
N ILE A 533 -14.57 1.81 18.29
CA ILE A 533 -14.62 0.40 18.70
C ILE A 533 -15.88 -0.23 18.09
N PRO A 534 -15.79 -1.31 17.30
CA PRO A 534 -16.96 -1.96 16.72
C PRO A 534 -17.83 -2.61 17.80
N LYS A 535 -19.15 -2.38 17.75
CA LYS A 535 -20.11 -2.99 18.67
C LYS A 535 -20.17 -4.52 18.51
N GLU A 536 -19.81 -5.02 17.33
CA GLU A 536 -19.74 -6.44 16.97
C GLU A 536 -18.76 -7.21 17.88
N LEU A 537 -17.76 -6.55 18.47
CA LEU A 537 -16.89 -7.17 19.47
C LEU A 537 -17.66 -7.65 20.70
N GLY A 538 -18.83 -7.08 21.00
CA GLY A 538 -19.74 -7.53 22.06
C GLY A 538 -20.37 -8.91 21.82
N GLN A 539 -20.19 -9.51 20.64
CA GLN A 539 -20.65 -10.88 20.33
C GLN A 539 -19.70 -11.97 20.85
N LEU A 540 -18.47 -11.59 21.22
CA LEU A 540 -17.36 -12.49 21.55
C LEU A 540 -17.42 -12.97 23.02
N THR A 541 -18.53 -13.60 23.41
CA THR A 541 -18.86 -13.92 24.81
C THR A 541 -17.89 -14.86 25.53
N THR A 542 -16.99 -15.54 24.80
CA THR A 542 -15.91 -16.37 25.36
C THR A 542 -14.73 -15.54 25.89
N MET A 543 -14.63 -14.26 25.50
CA MET A 543 -13.47 -13.44 25.76
C MET A 543 -13.21 -13.23 27.24
N THR A 544 -11.94 -13.41 27.61
CA THR A 544 -11.39 -13.22 28.96
C THR A 544 -10.46 -12.01 29.04
N ILE A 545 -9.91 -11.57 27.90
CA ILE A 545 -8.97 -10.44 27.82
C ILE A 545 -9.32 -9.59 26.60
N LEU A 546 -9.62 -8.32 26.84
CA LEU A 546 -9.76 -7.29 25.82
C LEU A 546 -8.76 -6.16 26.11
N GLY A 547 -7.76 -6.01 25.25
CA GLY A 547 -6.76 -4.95 25.34
C GLY A 547 -6.69 -4.12 24.07
N LEU A 548 -7.20 -2.89 24.13
CA LEU A 548 -7.17 -1.89 23.06
C LEU A 548 -6.41 -0.61 23.50
N ASP A 549 -5.62 -0.70 24.57
CA ASP A 549 -4.87 0.39 25.18
C ASP A 549 -3.82 1.01 24.25
N ASP A 550 -3.47 2.28 24.43
CA ASP A 550 -2.43 2.98 23.67
C ASP A 550 -2.63 2.88 22.15
N ASN A 551 -3.69 3.55 21.69
CA ASN A 551 -4.08 3.68 20.29
C ASN A 551 -4.67 5.09 20.04
N LYS A 552 -5.28 5.31 18.88
CA LYS A 552 -5.93 6.57 18.49
C LYS A 552 -7.44 6.39 18.29
N LEU A 553 -8.07 5.48 19.05
CA LEU A 553 -9.49 5.19 18.95
C LEU A 553 -10.33 6.37 19.42
N VAL A 554 -11.47 6.60 18.76
CA VAL A 554 -12.38 7.73 18.98
C VAL A 554 -13.82 7.26 19.09
N GLY A 555 -14.73 8.15 19.49
CA GLY A 555 -16.15 7.82 19.61
C GLY A 555 -16.49 7.07 20.89
N ASP A 556 -17.77 6.71 21.01
CA ASP A 556 -18.31 6.17 22.26
C ASP A 556 -17.92 4.71 22.48
N ILE A 557 -17.82 4.32 23.75
CA ILE A 557 -17.64 2.92 24.14
C ILE A 557 -18.96 2.16 23.90
N PRO A 558 -19.00 1.11 23.06
CA PRO A 558 -20.23 0.38 22.79
C PRO A 558 -20.78 -0.32 24.04
N THR A 559 -22.08 -0.15 24.29
CA THR A 559 -22.77 -0.78 25.44
C THR A 559 -22.73 -2.31 25.39
N GLU A 560 -22.64 -2.86 24.18
CA GLU A 560 -22.54 -4.28 23.85
C GLU A 560 -21.29 -4.94 24.42
N LEU A 561 -20.21 -4.19 24.70
CA LEU A 561 -19.04 -4.75 25.38
C LEU A 561 -19.39 -5.24 26.81
N GLY A 562 -20.50 -4.77 27.40
CA GLY A 562 -21.05 -5.31 28.64
C GLY A 562 -21.56 -6.76 28.54
N ASN A 563 -21.67 -7.33 27.34
CA ASN A 563 -22.02 -8.74 27.12
C ASN A 563 -20.84 -9.69 27.34
N LEU A 564 -19.61 -9.16 27.46
CA LEU A 564 -18.38 -9.95 27.61
C LEU A 564 -18.18 -10.42 29.06
N VAL A 565 -19.17 -11.10 29.62
CA VAL A 565 -19.27 -11.47 31.04
C VAL A 565 -18.14 -12.39 31.55
N ASN A 566 -17.29 -12.89 30.66
CA ASN A 566 -16.13 -13.70 30.98
C ASN A 566 -14.82 -12.89 31.12
N LEU A 567 -14.84 -11.58 30.87
CA LEU A 567 -13.65 -10.73 30.98
C LEU A 567 -13.05 -10.78 32.38
N THR A 568 -11.72 -10.91 32.40
CA THR A 568 -10.86 -10.88 33.59
C THR A 568 -9.93 -9.67 33.57
N LEU A 569 -9.64 -9.14 32.38
CA LEU A 569 -8.79 -8.00 32.08
C LEU A 569 -9.43 -7.17 30.95
N PHE A 570 -9.66 -5.88 31.22
CA PHE A 570 -10.26 -4.97 30.26
C PHE A 570 -9.49 -3.65 30.20
N LYS A 571 -8.85 -3.35 29.07
CA LYS A 571 -8.05 -2.14 28.88
C LYS A 571 -8.50 -1.35 27.66
N LEU A 572 -8.89 -0.09 27.89
CA LEU A 572 -9.23 0.90 26.87
C LEU A 572 -8.49 2.23 27.09
N ASN A 573 -7.58 2.29 28.07
CA ASN A 573 -6.84 3.50 28.42
C ASN A 573 -5.94 4.02 27.29
N GLU A 574 -5.46 5.26 27.41
CA GLU A 574 -4.54 5.87 26.42
C GLU A 574 -5.15 5.90 25.00
N ASN A 575 -6.35 6.48 24.88
CA ASN A 575 -7.08 6.63 23.63
C ASN A 575 -7.80 8.01 23.60
N GLN A 576 -8.70 8.21 22.65
CA GLN A 576 -9.51 9.43 22.50
C GLN A 576 -11.01 9.13 22.58
N LEU A 577 -11.41 8.11 23.34
CA LEU A 577 -12.80 7.65 23.46
C LEU A 577 -13.66 8.71 24.16
N THR A 578 -14.90 8.85 23.72
CA THR A 578 -15.88 9.84 24.20
C THR A 578 -17.09 9.17 24.85
N GLY A 579 -18.05 9.99 25.32
CA GLY A 579 -19.31 9.51 25.85
C GLY A 579 -19.19 8.91 27.24
N SER A 580 -20.30 8.40 27.75
CA SER A 580 -20.40 7.88 29.11
C SER A 580 -19.85 6.46 29.26
N ILE A 581 -19.35 6.12 30.44
CA ILE A 581 -19.06 4.73 30.81
C ILE A 581 -20.38 3.93 30.78
N PRO A 582 -20.50 2.86 29.96
CA PRO A 582 -21.73 2.09 29.90
C PRO A 582 -22.09 1.42 31.22
N ALA A 583 -23.33 1.62 31.70
CA ALA A 583 -23.80 0.96 32.92
C ALA A 583 -23.80 -0.58 32.81
N SER A 584 -23.85 -1.12 31.58
CA SER A 584 -23.72 -2.55 31.29
C SER A 584 -22.36 -3.14 31.73
N PHE A 585 -21.35 -2.32 31.98
CA PHE A 585 -20.05 -2.79 32.50
C PHE A 585 -20.15 -3.40 33.89
N GLY A 586 -21.20 -3.09 34.65
CA GLY A 586 -21.51 -3.80 35.89
C GLY A 586 -21.83 -5.29 35.72
N ASN A 587 -22.08 -5.77 34.49
CA ASN A 587 -22.27 -7.19 34.20
C ASN A 587 -20.95 -7.98 34.15
N LEU A 588 -19.80 -7.30 34.06
CA LEU A 588 -18.47 -7.90 33.88
C LEU A 588 -17.89 -8.46 35.20
N THR A 589 -18.71 -9.17 35.97
CA THR A 589 -18.42 -9.61 37.35
C THR A 589 -17.24 -10.57 37.50
N LYS A 590 -16.68 -11.07 36.39
CA LYS A 590 -15.46 -11.90 36.37
C LYS A 590 -14.16 -11.11 36.25
N ILE A 591 -14.20 -9.77 36.19
CA ILE A 591 -13.00 -8.94 36.21
C ILE A 591 -12.26 -9.19 37.52
N THR A 592 -11.08 -9.80 37.43
CA THR A 592 -10.20 -10.10 38.58
C THR A 592 -8.94 -9.27 38.54
N THR A 593 -8.47 -8.90 37.34
CA THR A 593 -7.25 -8.12 37.15
C THR A 593 -7.56 -6.63 37.28
N GLY A 594 -8.47 -6.13 36.46
CA GLY A 594 -8.91 -4.75 36.54
C GLY A 594 -9.54 -4.23 35.25
N MET A 595 -10.02 -2.98 35.34
CA MET A 595 -10.58 -2.19 34.27
C MET A 595 -9.81 -0.87 34.16
N TRP A 596 -9.20 -0.62 33.01
CA TRP A 596 -8.42 0.58 32.71
C TRP A 596 -9.15 1.42 31.66
N LEU A 597 -9.65 2.58 32.08
CA LEU A 597 -10.37 3.56 31.25
C LEU A 597 -9.69 4.94 31.28
N GLU A 598 -8.55 5.06 31.96
CA GLU A 598 -7.86 6.33 32.16
C GLU A 598 -7.31 6.92 30.86
N ASN A 599 -7.02 8.22 30.88
CA ASN A 599 -6.45 8.96 29.76
C ASN A 599 -7.27 8.82 28.46
N ASN A 600 -8.53 9.26 28.55
CA ASN A 600 -9.51 9.31 27.47
C ASN A 600 -10.30 10.62 27.55
N LYS A 601 -11.41 10.73 26.81
CA LYS A 601 -12.35 11.87 26.84
C LYS A 601 -13.74 11.44 27.35
N LEU A 602 -13.81 10.42 28.21
CA LEU A 602 -15.07 9.89 28.73
C LEU A 602 -15.76 10.92 29.62
N ASP A 603 -17.07 11.08 29.46
CA ASP A 603 -17.89 12.06 30.17
C ASP A 603 -19.04 11.40 30.95
N GLY A 604 -19.94 12.22 31.50
CA GLY A 604 -21.06 11.74 32.31
C GLY A 604 -20.63 11.19 33.67
N SER A 605 -21.57 10.54 34.36
CA SER A 605 -21.35 10.03 35.72
C SER A 605 -20.75 8.63 35.75
N VAL A 606 -20.03 8.33 36.83
CA VAL A 606 -19.56 6.97 37.13
C VAL A 606 -20.78 6.09 37.48
N PRO A 607 -21.10 5.04 36.70
CA PRO A 607 -22.28 4.22 36.96
C PRO A 607 -22.17 3.46 38.28
N ALA A 608 -23.22 3.51 39.11
CA ALA A 608 -23.28 2.75 40.36
C ALA A 608 -23.16 1.23 40.15
N THR A 609 -23.51 0.74 38.96
CA THR A 609 -23.39 -0.67 38.58
C THR A 609 -21.95 -1.18 38.57
N LEU A 610 -20.93 -0.30 38.49
CA LEU A 610 -19.53 -0.71 38.63
C LEU A 610 -19.22 -1.31 40.01
N GLY A 611 -20.01 -1.00 41.04
CA GLY A 611 -19.92 -1.64 42.36
C GLY A 611 -20.11 -3.17 42.33
N ASN A 612 -20.77 -3.71 41.31
CA ASN A 612 -20.95 -5.15 41.12
C ASN A 612 -19.64 -5.90 40.83
N LEU A 613 -18.55 -5.19 40.49
CA LEU A 613 -17.25 -5.76 40.14
C LEU A 613 -16.45 -6.16 41.38
N THR A 614 -17.06 -6.95 42.26
CA THR A 614 -16.55 -7.32 43.60
C THR A 614 -15.21 -8.06 43.60
N LYS A 615 -14.81 -8.61 42.45
CA LYS A 615 -13.54 -9.32 42.25
C LYS A 615 -12.44 -8.46 41.63
N ALA A 616 -12.75 -7.26 41.14
CA ALA A 616 -11.79 -6.43 40.44
C ALA A 616 -10.76 -5.88 41.42
N ARG A 617 -9.47 -6.03 41.08
CA ARG A 617 -8.37 -5.47 41.88
C ARG A 617 -8.03 -4.04 41.52
N ARG A 618 -8.35 -3.61 40.29
CA ARG A 618 -8.08 -2.25 39.82
C ARG A 618 -9.25 -1.66 39.04
N LEU A 619 -9.55 -0.41 39.32
CA LEU A 619 -10.42 0.44 38.53
C LEU A 619 -9.71 1.77 38.28
N SER A 620 -9.38 2.07 37.03
CA SER A 620 -8.70 3.31 36.66
C SER A 620 -9.59 4.18 35.78
N LEU A 621 -9.89 5.38 36.26
CA LEU A 621 -10.83 6.36 35.70
C LEU A 621 -10.19 7.75 35.55
N ASP A 622 -8.94 7.93 35.99
CA ASP A 622 -8.29 9.22 36.00
C ASP A 622 -8.10 9.81 34.60
N ARG A 623 -7.88 11.12 34.51
CA ARG A 623 -7.62 11.84 33.24
C ARG A 623 -8.74 11.61 32.22
N ASN A 624 -9.97 11.90 32.62
CA ASN A 624 -11.15 11.88 31.79
C ASN A 624 -11.97 13.18 32.01
N ARG A 625 -13.20 13.22 31.49
CA ARG A 625 -14.18 14.30 31.66
C ARG A 625 -15.36 13.86 32.53
N LEU A 626 -15.16 12.89 33.42
CA LEU A 626 -16.23 12.33 34.25
C LEU A 626 -16.72 13.38 35.24
N VAL A 627 -18.03 13.45 35.44
CA VAL A 627 -18.71 14.48 36.25
C VAL A 627 -19.68 13.84 37.24
N GLY A 628 -19.92 14.52 38.37
CA GLY A 628 -21.00 14.16 39.29
C GLY A 628 -20.54 13.34 40.50
N PRO A 629 -21.49 12.85 41.31
CA PRO A 629 -21.17 12.17 42.55
C PRO A 629 -20.60 10.77 42.28
N LEU A 630 -19.55 10.41 43.02
CA LEU A 630 -19.05 9.04 43.07
C LEU A 630 -20.08 8.14 43.78
N PRO A 631 -20.43 6.98 43.19
CA PRO A 631 -21.44 6.11 43.78
C PRO A 631 -20.89 5.36 45.00
N SER A 632 -21.66 5.32 46.10
CA SER A 632 -21.31 4.58 47.32
C SER A 632 -21.10 3.08 47.08
N ALA A 633 -21.70 2.53 46.02
CA ALA A 633 -21.51 1.15 45.56
C ALA A 633 -20.04 0.80 45.25
N LEU A 634 -19.14 1.77 45.05
CA LEU A 634 -17.70 1.49 44.91
C LEU A 634 -17.12 0.83 46.17
N MET A 635 -17.69 1.07 47.35
CA MET A 635 -17.28 0.41 48.60
C MET A 635 -17.64 -1.09 48.61
N ASP A 636 -18.57 -1.54 47.75
CA ASP A 636 -18.95 -2.95 47.63
C ASP A 636 -17.90 -3.78 46.85
N MET A 637 -16.92 -3.11 46.20
CA MET A 637 -15.86 -3.76 45.44
C MET A 637 -14.80 -4.39 46.37
N ALA A 638 -15.16 -5.48 47.03
CA ALA A 638 -14.41 -6.09 48.13
C ALA A 638 -12.94 -6.47 47.82
N SER A 639 -12.59 -6.68 46.55
CA SER A 639 -11.23 -7.04 46.11
C SER A 639 -10.40 -5.85 45.61
N LEU A 640 -10.94 -4.62 45.64
CA LEU A 640 -10.31 -3.45 45.07
C LEU A 640 -9.05 -3.07 45.86
N GLN A 641 -7.94 -2.96 45.14
CA GLN A 641 -6.62 -2.61 45.67
C GLN A 641 -6.10 -1.30 45.09
N THR A 642 -6.58 -0.91 43.92
CA THR A 642 -6.20 0.34 43.27
C THR A 642 -7.43 0.98 42.64
N LEU A 643 -7.67 2.23 43.01
CA LEU A 643 -8.64 3.11 42.39
C LEU A 643 -7.87 4.35 41.91
N THR A 644 -8.13 4.84 40.71
CA THR A 644 -7.62 6.15 40.28
C THR A 644 -8.77 6.95 39.68
N THR A 645 -9.00 8.15 40.21
CA THR A 645 -10.13 9.04 39.89
C THR A 645 -9.69 10.48 39.68
N GLN A 646 -8.41 10.77 39.92
CA GLN A 646 -7.80 12.08 39.75
C GLN A 646 -8.05 12.69 38.36
N TYR A 647 -7.99 14.01 38.28
CA TYR A 647 -8.16 14.75 37.02
C TYR A 647 -9.51 14.47 36.34
N ASN A 648 -10.60 14.57 37.10
CA ASN A 648 -11.98 14.57 36.62
C ASN A 648 -12.77 15.75 37.25
N ALA A 649 -14.09 15.65 37.32
CA ALA A 649 -15.01 16.56 38.00
C ALA A 649 -15.92 15.80 38.98
N LEU A 650 -15.32 14.88 39.74
CA LEU A 650 -16.01 13.95 40.64
C LEU A 650 -16.05 14.50 42.07
N PHE A 651 -17.12 14.19 42.81
CA PHE A 651 -17.25 14.58 44.22
C PHE A 651 -18.02 13.53 45.04
N THR A 652 -18.02 13.65 46.36
CA THR A 652 -18.93 12.90 47.23
C THR A 652 -19.20 13.68 48.52
N ASP A 653 -20.44 13.63 48.99
CA ASP A 653 -20.83 14.15 50.31
C ASP A 653 -20.78 13.05 51.40
N ASP A 654 -20.52 11.80 51.01
CA ASP A 654 -20.39 10.67 51.93
C ASP A 654 -18.95 10.60 52.47
N ALA A 655 -18.79 10.95 53.74
CA ALA A 655 -17.50 10.95 54.43
C ALA A 655 -16.83 9.57 54.49
N ALA A 656 -17.61 8.47 54.54
CA ALA A 656 -17.07 7.13 54.53
C ALA A 656 -16.53 6.76 53.15
N LEU A 657 -17.27 7.12 52.09
CA LEU A 657 -16.82 6.94 50.71
C LEU A 657 -15.58 7.81 50.42
N ALA A 658 -15.56 9.08 50.86
CA ALA A 658 -14.41 9.96 50.69
C ALA A 658 -13.14 9.37 51.33
N ALA A 659 -13.23 8.87 52.56
CA ALA A 659 -12.11 8.23 53.26
C ALA A 659 -11.69 6.91 52.59
N PHE A 660 -12.63 6.14 52.05
CA PHE A 660 -12.35 4.93 51.29
C PHE A 660 -11.55 5.23 50.02
N ILE A 661 -11.97 6.25 49.24
CA ILE A 661 -11.28 6.65 48.02
C ILE A 661 -9.90 7.22 48.36
N GLU A 662 -9.78 8.08 49.36
CA GLU A 662 -8.49 8.68 49.78
C GLU A 662 -7.44 7.63 50.14
N ASN A 663 -7.85 6.48 50.70
CA ASN A 663 -6.93 5.38 50.99
C ASN A 663 -6.43 4.66 49.72
N LEU A 664 -7.24 4.63 48.64
CA LEU A 664 -6.91 3.95 47.39
C LEU A 664 -6.29 4.89 46.33
N ASP A 665 -6.64 6.16 46.38
CA ASP A 665 -6.27 7.25 45.48
C ASP A 665 -5.94 8.52 46.30
N PRO A 666 -4.78 8.58 46.99
CA PRO A 666 -4.45 9.72 47.84
C PRO A 666 -4.44 11.04 47.07
N GLY A 667 -5.09 12.08 47.61
CA GLY A 667 -5.23 13.38 46.96
C GLY A 667 -6.22 13.40 45.80
N TRP A 668 -7.12 12.40 45.70
CA TRP A 668 -8.10 12.36 44.61
C TRP A 668 -8.93 13.64 44.52
N ALA A 669 -9.39 14.14 45.67
CA ALA A 669 -10.25 15.32 45.78
C ALA A 669 -9.51 16.60 45.35
N ASP A 670 -8.18 16.62 45.50
CA ASP A 670 -7.35 17.78 45.17
C ASP A 670 -7.23 18.01 43.67
N THR A 671 -7.67 17.09 42.81
CA THR A 671 -7.53 17.22 41.34
C THR A 671 -8.88 17.29 40.63
N GLN A 672 -9.97 17.46 41.38
CA GLN A 672 -11.32 17.51 40.84
C GLN A 672 -11.71 18.95 40.48
N THR A 673 -12.23 19.14 39.26
CA THR A 673 -12.85 20.41 38.87
C THR A 673 -14.34 20.38 39.21
N VAL A 674 -14.66 20.80 40.44
CA VAL A 674 -16.04 20.78 40.96
C VAL A 674 -16.59 22.20 41.13
N ALA A 675 -17.92 22.34 41.25
CA ALA A 675 -18.54 23.62 41.60
C ALA A 675 -18.20 24.01 43.06
N PRO A 676 -18.10 25.32 43.39
CA PRO A 676 -17.94 25.74 44.77
C PRO A 676 -19.21 25.41 45.57
N THR A 677 -19.04 25.03 46.84
CA THR A 677 -20.16 24.68 47.73
C THR A 677 -20.57 25.87 48.60
N GLY A 678 -21.70 25.78 49.29
CA GLY A 678 -22.13 26.82 50.23
C GLY A 678 -22.44 28.19 49.58
N PHE A 679 -22.76 28.19 48.28
CA PHE A 679 -23.05 29.40 47.53
C PHE A 679 -24.32 30.09 48.04
N GLN A 680 -24.19 31.33 48.50
CA GLN A 680 -25.25 32.09 49.15
C GLN A 680 -25.11 33.60 48.95
N VAL A 681 -26.22 34.32 49.13
CA VAL A 681 -26.21 35.78 49.27
C VAL A 681 -25.77 36.11 50.69
N ALA A 682 -24.54 36.60 50.84
CA ALA A 682 -23.97 36.97 52.13
C ALA A 682 -24.44 38.35 52.61
N GLN A 683 -24.61 39.30 51.68
CA GLN A 683 -25.11 40.66 51.95
C GLN A 683 -25.87 41.20 50.74
N ALA A 684 -26.91 42.02 50.98
CA ALA A 684 -27.64 42.73 49.94
C ALA A 684 -27.79 44.21 50.32
N GLN A 685 -27.57 45.09 49.35
CA GLN A 685 -27.78 46.53 49.40
C GLN A 685 -28.73 46.94 48.27
N GLN A 686 -29.05 48.23 48.15
CA GLN A 686 -30.08 48.72 47.24
C GLN A 686 -29.83 48.36 45.76
N THR A 687 -28.57 48.36 45.31
CA THR A 687 -28.19 48.00 43.93
C THR A 687 -27.10 46.92 43.86
N ASP A 688 -26.60 46.46 45.01
CA ASP A 688 -25.39 45.63 45.07
C ASP A 688 -25.63 44.39 45.94
N VAL A 689 -25.05 43.25 45.55
CA VAL A 689 -25.13 42.00 46.30
C VAL A 689 -23.74 41.40 46.46
N ARG A 690 -23.41 40.97 47.68
CA ARG A 690 -22.23 40.14 47.95
C ARG A 690 -22.63 38.68 47.95
N LEU A 691 -22.09 37.94 47.01
CA LEU A 691 -22.20 36.49 46.95
C LEU A 691 -20.98 35.88 47.64
N ALA A 692 -21.18 34.81 48.39
CA ALA A 692 -20.10 34.08 49.05
C ALA A 692 -20.29 32.57 48.89
N TRP A 693 -19.19 31.83 48.94
CA TRP A 693 -19.14 30.38 48.81
C TRP A 693 -17.90 29.82 49.50
N THR A 694 -17.85 28.51 49.64
CA THR A 694 -16.66 27.77 50.04
C THR A 694 -15.81 27.51 48.80
N PRO A 695 -14.54 28.00 48.73
CA PRO A 695 -13.65 27.69 47.62
C PRO A 695 -13.40 26.20 47.46
N ILE A 696 -13.04 25.79 46.26
CA ILE A 696 -12.71 24.40 45.93
C ILE A 696 -11.29 24.10 46.41
N ALA A 697 -11.00 22.83 46.69
CA ALA A 697 -9.67 22.41 47.13
C ALA A 697 -8.60 22.63 46.04
N TYR A 698 -8.94 22.38 44.76
CA TYR A 698 -7.97 22.44 43.66
C TYR A 698 -7.72 23.85 43.13
N THR A 699 -6.51 24.36 43.33
CA THR A 699 -6.08 25.69 42.84
C THR A 699 -4.82 25.68 41.96
N GLY A 700 -4.22 24.50 41.72
CA GLY A 700 -2.89 24.34 41.09
C GLY A 700 -2.75 24.91 39.68
N ASP A 701 -3.77 24.78 38.82
CA ASP A 701 -3.73 25.22 37.41
C ASP A 701 -4.17 26.67 37.17
N GLY A 702 -4.31 27.47 38.23
CA GLY A 702 -4.98 28.77 38.14
C GLY A 702 -6.43 28.59 37.68
N GLY A 703 -7.03 29.63 37.09
CA GLY A 703 -8.46 29.66 36.79
C GLY A 703 -9.22 30.62 37.71
N PHE A 704 -10.55 30.61 37.67
CA PHE A 704 -11.39 31.55 38.42
C PHE A 704 -12.79 31.00 38.62
N TYR A 705 -13.57 31.64 39.48
CA TYR A 705 -15.03 31.47 39.52
C TYR A 705 -15.68 32.45 38.55
N GLU A 706 -16.55 31.97 37.68
CA GLU A 706 -17.45 32.79 36.88
C GLU A 706 -18.85 32.74 37.49
N ILE A 707 -19.31 33.89 37.99
CA ILE A 707 -20.68 34.06 38.48
C ILE A 707 -21.53 34.54 37.33
N ARG A 708 -22.51 33.73 36.91
CA ARG A 708 -23.47 34.10 35.87
C ARG A 708 -24.83 34.40 36.51
N TYR A 709 -25.54 35.42 36.02
CA TYR A 709 -26.82 35.82 36.59
C TYR A 709 -27.82 36.39 35.58
N GLY A 710 -29.10 36.35 35.93
CA GLY A 710 -30.24 36.76 35.11
C GLY A 710 -31.54 36.78 35.91
N THR A 711 -32.65 37.17 35.27
CA THR A 711 -33.96 37.33 35.95
C THR A 711 -34.90 36.13 35.76
N SER A 712 -34.44 35.08 35.06
CA SER A 712 -35.21 33.86 34.80
C SER A 712 -34.68 32.69 35.65
N PRO A 713 -35.54 31.96 36.38
CA PRO A 713 -35.13 30.74 37.06
C PRO A 713 -34.59 29.71 36.05
N GLY A 714 -33.38 29.20 36.29
CA GLY A 714 -32.74 28.21 35.40
C GLY A 714 -32.03 28.79 34.17
N GLY A 715 -32.02 30.12 34.01
CA GLY A 715 -31.37 30.82 32.90
C GLY A 715 -32.32 31.22 31.76
N PRO A 716 -31.79 31.78 30.66
CA PRO A 716 -30.39 32.09 30.39
C PRO A 716 -29.84 33.17 31.32
N TYR A 717 -28.53 33.15 31.56
CA TYR A 717 -27.81 34.08 32.43
C TYR A 717 -26.98 35.05 31.58
N PRO A 718 -27.55 36.18 31.11
CA PRO A 718 -26.92 37.05 30.12
C PRO A 718 -25.74 37.88 30.67
N SER A 719 -25.54 37.90 31.99
CA SER A 719 -24.49 38.67 32.64
C SER A 719 -23.56 37.74 33.40
N SER A 720 -22.25 38.01 33.37
CA SER A 720 -21.27 37.29 34.18
C SER A 720 -20.19 38.20 34.76
N VAL A 721 -19.64 37.81 35.90
CA VAL A 721 -18.47 38.44 36.53
C VAL A 721 -17.53 37.34 37.00
N ARG A 722 -16.22 37.57 36.92
CA ARG A 722 -15.19 36.60 37.28
C ARG A 722 -14.41 37.03 38.50
N THR A 723 -14.02 36.08 39.34
CA THR A 723 -13.01 36.32 40.38
C THR A 723 -11.61 36.39 39.77
N ALA A 724 -10.64 36.85 40.56
CA ALA A 724 -9.23 36.87 40.14
C ALA A 724 -8.65 35.46 40.04
N ASP A 725 -9.04 34.58 40.94
CA ASP A 725 -8.54 33.22 41.05
C ASP A 725 -9.59 32.28 41.70
N LYS A 726 -9.19 31.01 41.90
CA LYS A 726 -9.99 29.98 42.58
C LYS A 726 -9.85 29.98 44.11
N VAL A 727 -9.07 30.89 44.71
CA VAL A 727 -9.03 31.03 46.19
C VAL A 727 -10.07 32.03 46.70
N ALA A 728 -10.63 32.86 45.82
CA ALA A 728 -11.70 33.78 46.16
C ALA A 728 -12.94 33.05 46.72
N ASP A 729 -13.43 33.53 47.87
CA ASP A 729 -14.58 33.00 48.60
C ASP A 729 -15.85 33.84 48.43
N SER A 730 -15.76 34.95 47.69
CA SER A 730 -16.83 35.91 47.52
C SER A 730 -16.58 36.90 46.38
N ILE A 731 -17.68 37.53 45.91
CA ILE A 731 -17.62 38.63 44.96
C ILE A 731 -18.77 39.62 45.17
N TRP A 732 -18.51 40.90 44.90
CA TRP A 732 -19.54 41.93 44.83
C TRP A 732 -20.06 42.08 43.40
N LEU A 733 -21.38 42.01 43.23
CA LEU A 733 -22.08 42.40 42.01
C LEU A 733 -22.73 43.76 42.26
N SER A 734 -22.54 44.71 41.35
CA SER A 734 -23.08 46.07 41.45
C SER A 734 -23.94 46.42 40.25
N GLY A 735 -24.84 47.40 40.43
CA GLY A 735 -25.72 47.89 39.36
C GLY A 735 -26.91 46.98 39.06
N LEU A 736 -27.34 46.17 40.03
CA LEU A 736 -28.60 45.43 39.96
C LEU A 736 -29.78 46.39 40.07
N THR A 737 -30.86 46.10 39.33
CA THR A 737 -32.06 46.93 39.38
C THR A 737 -32.83 46.65 40.68
N PRO A 738 -33.16 47.68 41.49
CA PRO A 738 -33.98 47.49 42.68
C PRO A 738 -35.31 46.79 42.37
N ASP A 739 -35.85 46.05 43.34
CA ASP A 739 -37.13 45.33 43.25
C ASP A 739 -37.22 44.28 42.11
N THR A 740 -36.07 43.83 41.59
CA THR A 740 -35.98 42.79 40.55
C THR A 740 -35.39 41.51 41.13
N THR A 741 -36.03 40.37 40.89
CA THR A 741 -35.50 39.05 41.30
C THR A 741 -34.40 38.59 40.35
N TYR A 742 -33.23 38.27 40.90
CA TYR A 742 -32.10 37.69 40.17
C TYR A 742 -31.81 36.27 40.64
N TYR A 743 -31.40 35.43 39.69
CA TYR A 743 -30.93 34.07 39.89
C TYR A 743 -29.46 34.01 39.50
N PHE A 744 -28.66 33.30 40.31
CA PHE A 744 -27.21 33.26 40.19
C PHE A 744 -26.73 31.81 40.11
N ILE A 745 -25.71 31.56 39.31
CA ILE A 745 -24.92 30.32 39.32
C ILE A 745 -23.44 30.66 39.45
N ALA A 746 -22.69 29.78 40.11
CA ALA A 746 -21.24 29.86 40.21
C ALA A 746 -20.62 28.70 39.44
N VAL A 747 -19.74 29.02 38.50
CA VAL A 747 -19.03 28.06 37.67
C VAL A 747 -17.55 28.14 38.03
N THR A 748 -16.92 27.00 38.35
CA THR A 748 -15.47 26.93 38.46
C THR A 748 -14.88 26.74 37.07
N VAL A 749 -14.02 27.67 36.65
CA VAL A 749 -13.29 27.57 35.38
C VAL A 749 -11.83 27.25 35.68
N THR A 750 -11.37 26.09 35.22
CA THR A 750 -9.97 25.67 35.27
C THR A 750 -9.44 25.61 33.84
N PRO A 751 -8.32 26.29 33.50
CA PRO A 751 -7.69 26.15 32.18
C PRO A 751 -7.32 24.69 31.90
N ALA A 752 -7.39 24.27 30.64
CA ALA A 752 -6.93 22.94 30.25
C ALA A 752 -5.47 22.71 30.66
N HIS A 753 -5.23 21.68 31.47
CA HIS A 753 -3.91 21.18 31.81
C HIS A 753 -3.37 20.34 30.63
N ASP A 754 -2.05 20.22 30.49
CA ASP A 754 -1.39 19.21 29.61
C ASP A 754 -1.90 17.77 29.83
N ALA A 755 -2.58 17.49 30.95
CA ALA A 755 -3.13 16.20 31.37
C ALA A 755 -4.68 16.16 31.37
N GLN A 756 -5.35 17.29 31.10
CA GLN A 756 -6.80 17.42 31.23
C GLN A 756 -7.35 18.51 30.29
N GLN A 757 -8.22 18.14 29.34
CA GLN A 757 -8.93 19.07 28.45
C GLN A 757 -10.39 19.26 28.90
N ASN A 758 -10.60 19.68 30.15
CA ASN A 758 -11.93 19.94 30.70
C ASN A 758 -12.19 21.45 30.73
N ASP A 759 -12.91 21.96 29.73
CA ASP A 759 -13.67 23.20 29.86
C ASP A 759 -15.04 22.81 30.46
N VAL A 760 -15.39 23.31 31.64
CA VAL A 760 -16.73 23.09 32.23
C VAL A 760 -17.50 24.41 32.22
N GLU A 761 -18.74 24.36 31.72
CA GLU A 761 -19.73 25.46 31.70
C GLU A 761 -20.69 25.45 32.88
#